data_AF-A0A257LC93-F1
#
_entry.id   AF-A0A257LC93-F1
#
_cell.length_a   1.000
_cell.length_b   1.000
_cell.length_c   1.000
_cell.angle_alpha   90.00
_cell.angle_beta   90.00
_cell.angle_gamma   90.00
#
_symmetry.space_group_name_H-M   'P 1'
#
loop_
_entity.id
_entity.type
_entity.pdbx_description
1 polymer ?
#
loop_
_entity_poly.entity_id
_entity_poly.type
_entity_poly.pdbx_seq_one_letter_code
_entity_poly.pdbx_strand_id
1 'polypeptide(L)'
;MKKITLLLLLSFFLQEAMAAISSTTYPMTESNSSGILVATGSRTRRLDKDANNPSSSVLLPFTFTFDGTAYNNIFIGQDGWIKLGGSSATTQATNDLNSTTNIPKIAPYWDDLEFSTNSGSTNGGAYTFVNGTSPSRVFVVEWVIRVPKDGNPIGKIQVALYEGSNNFQFFYSGMSPSTSTYGSYSVGFSNKTGVGSNQGSVTTSASSNASSIAYVAVNNSNTAKIPNTRSYLFTTGVASFFPSSGITLSNLSTTGMTINFTGGTGPNHLVLVKASSAIATHPTNNTSYTASTTFGSGSNIGGGYVVANNTATSVTLTGMTPNTPYYINIYEQVGTGSSATFNTLLFASDDGGTLAPAPATAPSTPVFAPTTKSTINFTCSKGAGSRRMVICQKDNETTNDAENGHQYTHSSVYGEGDGFENGYVVYDGPDNNFSVSNLEGGKTYHFTVIEYNGTGHSCSYANDKKYKTNSTTNAVAPTAPAGSGTFGEIKSDEVYLSFNKGDGARRIVVCKKGSEMNENAEDGRKYRADSTFGNGDDCGSGKVVYDGTGNSCRIKHLDDNSTYHFTVIEYNGDNDKTSYDNDHKYKCSASTPRTDSDNDGVADIEDEFPNDAHKAYTFTYPSAGFGTLMYEDLWPAMGDYDFNDLVVDYRYTTTTNASNNVVEVSYTFVTRAIGGSLHNGFAFQLDGINKDKITSITGSKASGAAWISLNGNGTEAGHTNANVLVLDDAYELFTVPGGYSFVNTDPAAPYLGTDTTRMTVKFLVDGVAPSGGTLNYSAFPTTVFNPYLIVGQDRGKEVHLLNKVPTAKVNNTYFGKDADRSTGGRYYLTENNLPWALNINTSVPFAKERVDFSQAYLKFIDWAQSGGSSNATWYLNTSGNRDASKLIAR
;
A
#
# COMPACT_ATOMS: atom_id res chain seq x y z
N MET A 1 -0.58 8.34 -30.59
CA MET A 1 0.56 8.18 -31.52
C MET A 1 0.23 8.86 -32.84
N LYS A 2 1.26 9.35 -33.54
CA LYS A 2 1.21 10.09 -34.81
C LYS A 2 0.26 9.45 -35.83
N LYS A 3 -0.46 10.29 -36.60
CA LYS A 3 -1.08 9.93 -37.88
C LYS A 3 -0.03 9.22 -38.75
N ILE A 4 0.01 7.90 -38.68
CA ILE A 4 0.69 7.08 -39.68
C ILE A 4 -0.34 6.93 -40.79
N THR A 5 -0.31 7.90 -41.69
CA THR A 5 -0.91 7.77 -43.00
C THR A 5 -0.31 6.53 -43.64
N LEU A 6 -1.11 5.48 -43.76
CA LEU A 6 -0.78 4.29 -44.53
C LEU A 6 -0.78 4.69 -46.02
N LEU A 7 0.28 5.37 -46.46
CA LEU A 7 0.62 5.51 -47.87
C LEU A 7 1.20 4.16 -48.30
N LEU A 8 0.33 3.19 -48.57
CA LEU A 8 0.74 1.96 -49.22
C LEU A 8 1.17 2.32 -50.65
N LEU A 9 2.40 1.94 -50.98
CA LEU A 9 3.00 2.01 -52.31
C LEU A 9 2.00 1.59 -53.40
N LEU A 10 1.57 2.55 -54.21
CA LEU A 10 1.20 2.32 -55.59
C LEU A 10 1.89 3.38 -56.45
N SER A 11 3.22 3.31 -56.49
CA SER A 11 4.01 3.95 -57.54
C SER A 11 3.82 3.19 -58.85
N PHE A 12 2.66 3.36 -59.50
CA PHE A 12 2.59 3.23 -60.94
C PHE A 12 3.09 4.54 -61.53
N PHE A 13 4.30 4.50 -62.07
CA PHE A 13 4.81 5.54 -62.96
C PHE A 13 3.85 5.70 -64.14
N LEU A 14 2.98 6.70 -64.11
CA LEU A 14 2.70 7.43 -65.35
C LEU A 14 3.80 8.47 -65.49
N GLN A 15 4.90 8.03 -66.10
CA GLN A 15 5.86 8.95 -66.68
C GLN A 15 5.17 9.53 -67.92
N GLU A 16 4.51 10.68 -67.78
CA GLU A 16 4.24 11.50 -68.95
C GLU A 16 5.61 11.89 -69.52
N ALA A 17 6.02 11.23 -70.59
CA ALA A 17 7.18 11.65 -71.35
C ALA A 17 6.86 13.03 -71.93
N MET A 18 7.39 14.08 -71.32
CA MET A 18 7.37 15.39 -71.96
C MET A 18 8.09 15.26 -73.31
N ALA A 19 7.47 15.80 -74.36
CA ALA A 19 7.99 15.73 -75.72
C ALA A 19 9.40 16.36 -75.81
N ALA A 20 10.19 15.92 -76.80
CA ALA A 20 11.52 16.47 -77.10
C ALA A 20 11.53 18.02 -77.17
N ILE A 21 12.67 18.65 -76.84
CA ILE A 21 12.88 20.10 -76.95
C ILE A 21 12.43 20.58 -78.35
N SER A 22 11.44 21.46 -78.34
CA SER A 22 10.89 22.13 -79.52
C SER A 22 10.60 23.60 -79.17
N SER A 23 10.26 24.41 -80.17
CA SER A 23 9.87 25.82 -79.95
C SER A 23 8.63 25.98 -79.06
N THR A 24 7.84 24.93 -78.85
CA THR A 24 6.64 24.94 -78.00
C THR A 24 6.83 24.24 -76.66
N THR A 25 7.85 23.39 -76.51
CA THR A 25 8.11 22.66 -75.26
C THR A 25 8.87 23.51 -74.24
N TYR A 26 9.77 24.37 -74.70
CA TYR A 26 10.56 25.26 -73.85
C TYR A 26 10.49 26.73 -74.27
N PRO A 27 9.29 27.31 -74.54
CA PRO A 27 9.16 28.71 -74.94
C PRO A 27 9.93 29.63 -73.97
N MET A 28 10.68 30.55 -74.56
CA MET A 28 11.50 31.53 -73.85
C MET A 28 10.76 32.86 -73.80
N THR A 29 10.65 33.43 -72.61
CA THR A 29 10.17 34.79 -72.37
C THR A 29 11.31 35.63 -71.82
N GLU A 30 11.62 36.73 -72.50
CA GLU A 30 12.54 37.76 -72.02
C GLU A 30 11.79 38.75 -71.12
N SER A 31 12.39 39.13 -69.99
CA SER A 31 11.80 40.15 -69.11
C SER A 31 12.83 41.13 -68.56
N ASN A 32 12.38 42.37 -68.32
CA ASN A 32 13.14 43.39 -67.61
C ASN A 32 12.91 43.23 -66.10
N SER A 33 13.54 42.22 -65.50
CA SER A 33 13.50 42.00 -64.05
C SER A 33 14.77 42.53 -63.41
N SER A 34 14.67 43.59 -62.60
CA SER A 34 15.79 44.15 -61.86
C SER A 34 16.36 43.14 -60.86
N GLY A 35 17.49 42.51 -61.20
CA GLY A 35 18.41 41.93 -60.22
C GLY A 35 18.44 40.41 -60.08
N ILE A 36 19.62 39.96 -59.68
CA ILE A 36 19.97 38.62 -59.23
C ILE A 36 19.07 38.20 -58.05
N LEU A 37 18.67 36.92 -57.99
CA LEU A 37 17.97 36.34 -56.84
C LEU A 37 18.85 36.39 -55.59
N VAL A 38 18.27 36.87 -54.49
CA VAL A 38 18.93 36.89 -53.18
C VAL A 38 18.62 35.58 -52.45
N ALA A 39 19.65 34.96 -51.86
CA ALA A 39 19.49 33.76 -51.07
C ALA A 39 18.67 34.05 -49.81
N THR A 40 17.55 33.34 -49.61
CA THR A 40 16.79 33.36 -48.35
C THR A 40 17.23 32.25 -47.40
N GLY A 41 17.91 31.23 -47.91
CA GLY A 41 18.52 30.13 -47.15
C GLY A 41 20.05 30.12 -47.17
N SER A 42 20.63 28.99 -46.75
CA SER A 42 22.09 28.80 -46.72
C SER A 42 22.70 28.87 -48.13
N ARG A 43 23.66 29.80 -48.32
CA ARG A 43 24.41 29.98 -49.56
C ARG A 43 25.72 29.22 -49.49
N THR A 44 25.79 28.09 -50.18
CA THR A 44 26.92 27.14 -50.14
C THR A 44 27.88 27.40 -51.30
N ARG A 45 29.18 27.59 -51.02
CA ARG A 45 30.23 27.70 -52.05
C ARG A 45 30.56 26.30 -52.60
N ARG A 46 30.62 26.17 -53.92
CA ARG A 46 30.87 24.91 -54.65
C ARG A 46 32.19 24.90 -55.42
N LEU A 47 32.64 26.05 -55.88
CA LEU A 47 33.95 26.24 -56.52
C LEU A 47 34.60 27.52 -56.00
N ASP A 48 35.92 27.48 -55.80
CA ASP A 48 36.67 28.55 -55.16
C ASP A 48 38.00 28.92 -55.85
N LYS A 49 38.39 28.22 -56.90
CA LYS A 49 39.66 28.41 -57.63
C LYS A 49 39.44 28.39 -59.13
N ASP A 50 40.22 29.21 -59.83
CA ASP A 50 40.34 29.21 -61.28
C ASP A 50 41.26 28.05 -61.71
N ALA A 51 40.66 26.89 -62.00
CA ALA A 51 41.36 25.64 -62.31
C ALA A 51 40.69 24.82 -63.42
N ASN A 52 39.65 25.36 -64.06
CA ASN A 52 38.81 24.77 -65.10
C ASN A 52 38.16 23.42 -64.75
N ASN A 53 38.22 23.01 -63.48
CA ASN A 53 37.66 21.75 -63.01
C ASN A 53 36.20 21.94 -62.55
N PRO A 54 35.28 21.03 -62.91
CA PRO A 54 33.91 21.08 -62.43
C PRO A 54 33.81 20.73 -60.93
N SER A 55 32.71 21.11 -60.30
CA SER A 55 32.43 20.79 -58.90
C SER A 55 32.28 19.29 -58.66
N SER A 56 32.23 18.86 -57.39
CA SER A 56 31.62 17.58 -57.05
C SER A 56 30.11 17.59 -57.39
N SER A 57 29.48 16.40 -57.41
CA SER A 57 28.02 16.29 -57.58
C SER A 57 27.29 17.11 -56.52
N VAL A 58 26.28 17.86 -56.94
CA VAL A 58 25.38 18.64 -56.08
C VAL A 58 23.99 18.05 -56.18
N LEU A 59 23.41 17.62 -55.06
CA LEU A 59 22.04 17.09 -55.01
C LEU A 59 21.03 18.24 -55.16
N LEU A 60 20.02 18.04 -55.99
CA LEU A 60 18.89 18.95 -56.11
C LEU A 60 17.90 18.70 -54.96
N PRO A 61 17.27 19.76 -54.41
CA PRO A 61 16.29 19.62 -53.33
C PRO A 61 14.97 18.99 -53.79
N PHE A 62 14.72 18.96 -55.10
CA PHE A 62 13.57 18.32 -55.76
C PHE A 62 14.02 17.71 -57.09
N THR A 63 13.25 16.76 -57.60
CA THR A 63 13.43 16.21 -58.94
C THR A 63 13.13 17.29 -59.97
N PHE A 64 14.10 17.60 -60.84
CA PHE A 64 13.94 18.55 -61.93
C PHE A 64 13.86 17.80 -63.26
N THR A 65 12.77 17.99 -64.01
CA THR A 65 12.57 17.33 -65.31
C THR A 65 13.04 18.24 -66.44
N PHE A 66 14.03 17.79 -67.21
CA PHE A 66 14.57 18.50 -68.37
C PHE A 66 14.53 17.59 -69.61
N ASP A 67 13.89 18.07 -70.67
CA ASP A 67 13.64 17.35 -71.92
C ASP A 67 13.06 15.94 -71.67
N GLY A 68 11.98 15.90 -70.87
CA GLY A 68 11.29 14.66 -70.48
C GLY A 68 12.06 13.73 -69.52
N THR A 69 13.29 14.08 -69.15
CA THR A 69 14.13 13.25 -68.27
C THR A 69 14.24 13.87 -66.89
N ALA A 70 14.02 13.07 -65.84
CA ALA A 70 14.11 13.49 -64.46
C ALA A 70 15.57 13.47 -63.95
N TYR A 71 16.01 14.55 -63.32
CA TYR A 71 17.34 14.71 -62.74
C TYR A 71 17.26 15.08 -61.26
N ASN A 72 18.14 14.48 -60.45
CA ASN A 72 18.20 14.70 -59.00
C ASN A 72 19.53 15.33 -58.56
N ASN A 73 20.46 15.55 -59.48
CA ASN A 73 21.78 16.09 -59.18
C ASN A 73 22.35 16.85 -60.39
N ILE A 74 23.33 17.71 -60.11
CA ILE A 74 24.03 18.51 -61.09
C ILE A 74 25.54 18.57 -60.80
N PHE A 75 26.32 18.95 -61.80
CA PHE A 75 27.70 19.40 -61.68
C PHE A 75 27.80 20.84 -62.17
N ILE A 76 28.63 21.64 -61.53
CA ILE A 76 28.80 23.07 -61.84
C ILE A 76 30.17 23.23 -62.49
N GLY A 77 30.22 23.76 -63.72
CA GLY A 77 31.46 24.16 -64.37
C GLY A 77 31.90 25.55 -63.91
N GLN A 78 33.20 25.77 -63.81
CA GLN A 78 33.76 27.10 -63.50
C GLN A 78 33.26 28.15 -64.50
N ASP A 79 33.31 27.80 -65.77
CA ASP A 79 33.04 28.65 -66.93
C ASP A 79 31.54 28.88 -67.20
N GLY A 80 30.70 28.90 -66.16
CA GLY A 80 29.31 29.38 -66.28
C GLY A 80 28.31 28.45 -66.96
N TRP A 81 28.47 27.14 -66.76
CA TRP A 81 27.53 26.09 -67.19
C TRP A 81 27.25 25.08 -66.08
N ILE A 82 26.07 24.47 -66.08
CA ILE A 82 25.75 23.27 -65.28
C ILE A 82 25.53 22.06 -66.18
N LYS A 83 25.87 20.88 -65.68
CA LYS A 83 25.49 19.58 -66.23
C LYS A 83 24.45 18.94 -65.33
N LEU A 84 23.37 18.39 -65.88
CA LEU A 84 22.40 17.60 -65.10
C LEU A 84 22.77 16.11 -65.12
N GLY A 85 22.48 15.40 -64.04
CA GLY A 85 22.70 13.96 -63.91
C GLY A 85 23.96 13.56 -63.16
N GLY A 86 24.02 12.28 -62.79
CA GLY A 86 24.95 11.78 -61.75
C GLY A 86 26.34 11.36 -62.22
N SER A 87 26.59 11.34 -63.54
CA SER A 87 27.91 11.04 -64.07
C SER A 87 28.82 12.25 -63.90
N SER A 88 30.07 12.07 -63.47
CA SER A 88 31.03 13.15 -63.29
C SER A 88 31.15 14.04 -64.53
N ALA A 89 31.24 15.35 -64.31
CA ALA A 89 31.62 16.29 -65.36
C ALA A 89 33.14 16.26 -65.57
N THR A 90 33.57 16.68 -66.75
CA THR A 90 34.99 16.79 -67.15
C THR A 90 35.33 18.24 -67.49
N THR A 91 36.60 18.61 -67.38
CA THR A 91 37.11 19.96 -67.70
C THR A 91 36.82 20.33 -69.17
N GLN A 92 36.27 21.52 -69.40
CA GLN A 92 35.94 22.00 -70.74
C GLN A 92 36.13 23.52 -70.86
N ALA A 93 37.17 23.94 -71.58
CA ALA A 93 37.61 25.33 -71.66
C ALA A 93 37.10 26.11 -72.89
N THR A 94 36.38 25.47 -73.81
CA THR A 94 35.86 26.11 -75.04
C THR A 94 34.35 26.11 -75.01
N ASN A 95 33.74 27.29 -75.14
CA ASN A 95 32.29 27.45 -75.20
C ASN A 95 31.73 26.92 -76.53
N ASP A 96 31.08 25.77 -76.45
CA ASP A 96 30.39 25.16 -77.58
C ASP A 96 29.16 24.37 -77.12
N LEU A 97 27.98 24.94 -77.26
CA LEU A 97 26.72 24.27 -76.91
C LEU A 97 26.47 23.02 -77.78
N ASN A 98 27.09 22.89 -78.96
CA ASN A 98 27.02 21.68 -79.80
C ASN A 98 27.85 20.51 -79.27
N SER A 99 28.78 20.77 -78.35
CA SER A 99 29.66 19.76 -77.78
C SER A 99 28.86 18.67 -77.05
N THR A 100 29.23 17.41 -77.27
CA THR A 100 28.68 16.24 -76.56
C THR A 100 29.28 16.07 -75.17
N THR A 101 30.30 16.85 -74.81
CA THR A 101 30.90 16.79 -73.47
C THR A 101 30.00 17.48 -72.46
N ASN A 102 29.84 16.87 -71.28
CA ASN A 102 29.03 17.39 -70.16
C ASN A 102 27.55 17.64 -70.47
N ILE A 103 26.93 16.87 -71.35
CA ILE A 103 25.48 16.89 -71.60
C ILE A 103 24.69 16.07 -70.55
N PRO A 104 23.40 16.37 -70.33
CA PRO A 104 22.73 17.63 -70.69
C PRO A 104 23.35 18.82 -69.98
N LYS A 105 23.44 19.96 -70.66
CA LYS A 105 23.97 21.21 -70.10
C LYS A 105 23.00 22.37 -70.20
N ILE A 106 23.07 23.24 -69.21
CA ILE A 106 22.41 24.54 -69.19
C ILE A 106 23.49 25.59 -68.92
N ALA A 107 23.65 26.54 -69.82
CA ALA A 107 24.69 27.55 -69.82
C ALA A 107 24.04 28.94 -69.81
N PRO A 108 23.85 29.57 -68.63
CA PRO A 108 23.41 30.95 -68.58
C PRO A 108 24.45 31.91 -69.20
N TYR A 109 25.74 31.61 -69.10
CA TYR A 109 26.79 32.35 -69.79
C TYR A 109 28.06 31.52 -69.80
N TRP A 110 28.42 30.95 -70.95
CA TRP A 110 29.60 30.10 -71.06
C TRP A 110 30.70 30.78 -71.88
N ASP A 111 31.81 31.07 -71.21
CA ASP A 111 33.06 31.61 -71.74
C ASP A 111 34.20 31.31 -70.75
N ASP A 112 35.40 31.79 -71.01
CA ASP A 112 36.56 31.79 -70.11
C ASP A 112 36.31 32.74 -68.91
N LEU A 113 35.83 32.20 -67.78
CA LEU A 113 35.43 32.99 -66.60
C LEU A 113 36.42 32.80 -65.44
N GLU A 114 36.90 33.91 -64.87
CA GLU A 114 37.83 33.88 -63.73
C GLU A 114 37.11 34.09 -62.39
N PHE A 115 37.42 33.23 -61.42
CA PHE A 115 37.14 33.48 -60.01
C PHE A 115 38.27 34.33 -59.43
N SER A 116 38.15 35.66 -59.50
CA SER A 116 39.14 36.65 -59.02
C SER A 116 39.96 36.21 -57.78
N THR A 117 41.16 35.68 -57.97
CA THR A 117 42.15 35.46 -56.88
C THR A 117 43.35 36.42 -56.93
N ASN A 118 43.49 37.25 -57.96
CA ASN A 118 44.66 38.14 -58.13
C ASN A 118 44.46 39.62 -57.71
N SER A 119 43.39 39.97 -57.00
CA SER A 119 43.18 41.35 -56.50
C SER A 119 42.43 41.48 -55.16
N GLY A 120 42.57 40.51 -54.26
CA GLY A 120 42.14 40.66 -52.85
C GLY A 120 40.63 40.64 -52.58
N SER A 121 39.79 40.20 -53.52
CA SER A 121 38.35 39.98 -53.28
C SER A 121 38.10 38.54 -52.82
N THR A 122 37.60 38.34 -51.60
CA THR A 122 37.40 37.02 -50.97
C THR A 122 36.14 36.26 -51.45
N ASN A 123 35.41 36.78 -52.45
CA ASN A 123 34.05 36.32 -52.78
C ASN A 123 33.85 35.76 -54.21
N GLY A 124 34.89 35.66 -55.05
CA GLY A 124 34.79 35.06 -56.40
C GLY A 124 34.69 33.53 -56.39
N GLY A 125 33.69 32.95 -57.06
CA GLY A 125 33.41 31.51 -57.03
C GLY A 125 31.99 31.16 -57.49
N ALA A 126 31.68 29.85 -57.55
CA ALA A 126 30.33 29.35 -57.81
C ALA A 126 29.63 28.92 -56.52
N TYR A 127 28.35 29.24 -56.37
CA TYR A 127 27.56 29.05 -55.17
C TYR A 127 26.18 28.45 -55.47
N THR A 128 25.57 27.79 -54.49
CA THR A 128 24.20 27.27 -54.58
C THR A 128 23.37 27.65 -53.37
N PHE A 129 22.08 27.92 -53.56
CA PHE A 129 21.11 28.13 -52.48
C PHE A 129 19.69 27.72 -52.91
N VAL A 130 18.79 27.58 -51.93
CA VAL A 130 17.37 27.25 -52.15
C VAL A 130 16.51 28.34 -51.55
N ASN A 131 15.57 28.85 -52.33
CA ASN A 131 14.54 29.76 -51.88
C ASN A 131 13.18 29.03 -51.83
N GLY A 132 12.33 29.39 -50.87
CA GLY A 132 11.00 28.79 -50.70
C GLY A 132 10.99 27.43 -49.98
N THR A 133 9.80 26.85 -49.87
CA THR A 133 9.55 25.52 -49.25
C THR A 133 8.77 24.63 -50.21
N SER A 134 8.85 23.30 -50.02
CA SER A 134 8.08 22.34 -50.84
C SER A 134 6.58 22.67 -50.79
N PRO A 135 5.83 22.59 -51.90
CA PRO A 135 6.22 22.11 -53.24
C PRO A 135 6.63 23.22 -54.23
N SER A 136 7.02 24.41 -53.75
CA SER A 136 7.29 25.60 -54.59
C SER A 136 8.70 26.16 -54.40
N ARG A 137 9.71 25.29 -54.28
CA ARG A 137 11.11 25.70 -54.10
C ARG A 137 11.74 26.20 -55.40
N VAL A 138 12.75 27.06 -55.26
CA VAL A 138 13.63 27.51 -56.34
C VAL A 138 15.06 27.19 -55.98
N PHE A 139 15.72 26.33 -56.75
CA PHE A 139 17.14 26.01 -56.58
C PHE A 139 17.98 26.92 -57.50
N VAL A 140 18.95 27.63 -56.94
CA VAL A 140 19.76 28.62 -57.68
C VAL A 140 21.23 28.25 -57.67
N VAL A 141 21.87 28.31 -58.84
CA VAL A 141 23.34 28.31 -58.99
C VAL A 141 23.77 29.71 -59.37
N GLU A 142 24.73 30.28 -58.64
CA GLU A 142 25.25 31.63 -58.83
C GLU A 142 26.77 31.60 -59.06
N TRP A 143 27.24 32.20 -60.14
CA TRP A 143 28.65 32.49 -60.38
C TRP A 143 28.93 33.94 -60.05
N VAL A 144 29.98 34.18 -59.26
CA VAL A 144 30.55 35.50 -58.96
C VAL A 144 31.90 35.55 -59.64
N ILE A 145 31.98 36.20 -60.79
CA ILE A 145 33.07 36.05 -61.77
C ILE A 145 33.60 37.39 -62.26
N ARG A 146 34.78 37.35 -62.88
CA ARG A 146 35.24 38.35 -63.84
C ARG A 146 35.35 37.70 -65.22
N VAL A 147 35.22 38.52 -66.26
CA VAL A 147 35.57 38.13 -67.63
C VAL A 147 36.99 38.64 -67.87
N PRO A 148 38.02 37.77 -67.93
CA PRO A 148 39.44 38.17 -67.91
C PRO A 148 39.83 39.16 -69.00
N LYS A 149 39.19 39.06 -70.17
CA LYS A 149 39.52 39.84 -71.37
C LYS A 149 39.02 41.29 -71.36
N ASP A 150 38.17 41.68 -70.39
CA ASP A 150 37.47 42.98 -70.39
C ASP A 150 37.81 43.92 -69.21
N GLY A 151 38.77 43.57 -68.35
CA GLY A 151 39.32 44.46 -67.31
C GLY A 151 38.32 45.07 -66.30
N ASN A 152 37.10 44.52 -66.17
CA ASN A 152 35.93 45.15 -65.54
C ASN A 152 35.49 44.53 -64.18
N PRO A 153 34.54 45.16 -63.42
CA PRO A 153 34.18 44.74 -62.05
C PRO A 153 33.47 43.38 -61.99
N ILE A 154 33.43 42.80 -60.79
CA ILE A 154 32.85 41.47 -60.50
C ILE A 154 31.38 41.42 -60.96
N GLY A 155 31.09 40.53 -61.90
CA GLY A 155 29.75 40.21 -62.39
C GLY A 155 29.14 39.00 -61.68
N LYS A 156 27.82 38.87 -61.78
CA LYS A 156 27.05 37.74 -61.29
C LYS A 156 26.16 37.17 -62.39
N ILE A 157 26.19 35.85 -62.51
CA ILE A 157 25.33 35.08 -63.40
C ILE A 157 24.59 34.05 -62.55
N GLN A 158 23.29 33.83 -62.81
CA GLN A 158 22.52 32.80 -62.15
C GLN A 158 21.72 31.95 -63.12
N VAL A 159 21.54 30.68 -62.74
CA VAL A 159 20.44 29.82 -63.23
C VAL A 159 19.56 29.40 -62.06
N ALA A 160 18.25 29.59 -62.19
CA ALA A 160 17.24 29.18 -61.23
C ALA A 160 16.39 28.04 -61.82
N LEU A 161 16.16 26.97 -61.05
CA LEU A 161 15.29 25.84 -61.39
C LEU A 161 14.05 25.89 -60.49
N TYR A 162 12.85 25.69 -61.04
CA TYR A 162 11.58 25.82 -60.31
C TYR A 162 10.92 24.45 -60.05
N GLU A 163 10.60 24.17 -58.79
CA GLU A 163 9.87 22.96 -58.38
C GLU A 163 8.45 22.92 -58.99
N GLY A 164 7.98 21.72 -59.35
CA GLY A 164 6.64 21.48 -59.89
C GLY A 164 6.47 21.87 -61.36
N SER A 165 6.84 23.10 -61.73
CA SER A 165 6.73 23.58 -63.12
C SER A 165 7.83 23.03 -64.05
N ASN A 166 9.00 22.69 -63.49
CA ASN A 166 10.21 22.33 -64.24
C ASN A 166 10.70 23.44 -65.20
N ASN A 167 10.31 24.69 -64.93
CA ASN A 167 10.83 25.86 -65.62
C ASN A 167 12.26 26.17 -65.13
N PHE A 168 13.04 26.90 -65.94
CA PHE A 168 14.31 27.48 -65.48
C PHE A 168 14.52 28.90 -66.01
N GLN A 169 15.33 29.70 -65.31
CA GLN A 169 15.51 31.12 -65.64
C GLN A 169 16.96 31.58 -65.45
N PHE A 170 17.43 32.43 -66.36
CA PHE A 170 18.76 33.05 -66.29
C PHE A 170 18.66 34.49 -65.77
N PHE A 171 19.59 34.89 -64.90
CA PHE A 171 19.71 36.27 -64.39
C PHE A 171 21.14 36.77 -64.49
N TYR A 172 21.29 38.09 -64.67
CA TYR A 172 22.60 38.73 -64.87
C TYR A 172 22.69 40.02 -64.05
N SER A 173 23.87 40.30 -63.50
CA SER A 173 24.21 41.60 -62.91
C SER A 173 25.70 41.88 -63.05
N GLY A 174 26.09 43.14 -63.23
CA GLY A 174 27.48 43.54 -63.39
C GLY A 174 28.19 42.99 -64.65
N MET A 175 27.48 42.49 -65.66
CA MET A 175 28.09 41.93 -66.87
C MET A 175 28.51 43.03 -67.85
N SER A 176 29.70 42.92 -68.44
CA SER A 176 30.24 43.84 -69.46
C SER A 176 30.32 43.16 -70.84
N PRO A 177 30.32 43.92 -71.96
CA PRO A 177 30.54 43.35 -73.29
C PRO A 177 32.00 42.93 -73.47
N SER A 178 32.21 41.87 -74.27
CA SER A 178 33.51 41.53 -74.86
C SER A 178 33.94 42.66 -75.79
N THR A 179 35.02 43.38 -75.46
CA THR A 179 35.50 44.54 -76.22
C THR A 179 36.60 44.19 -77.24
N SER A 180 36.92 42.90 -77.44
CA SER A 180 37.94 42.46 -78.40
C SER A 180 37.36 41.60 -79.54
N THR A 181 37.93 41.74 -80.74
CA THR A 181 37.48 41.12 -82.00
C THR A 181 37.58 39.58 -82.03
N TYR A 182 37.97 38.92 -80.92
CA TYR A 182 38.27 37.47 -80.87
C TYR A 182 37.73 36.73 -79.62
N GLY A 183 36.73 37.27 -78.89
CA GLY A 183 36.10 36.57 -77.75
C GLY A 183 34.58 36.55 -77.84
N SER A 184 33.99 35.35 -77.92
CA SER A 184 32.54 35.15 -77.95
C SER A 184 32.08 34.17 -76.87
N TYR A 185 30.84 34.29 -76.42
CA TYR A 185 30.26 33.43 -75.39
C TYR A 185 29.01 32.69 -75.90
N SER A 186 28.59 31.66 -75.16
CA SER A 186 27.39 30.88 -75.46
C SER A 186 26.34 31.04 -74.35
N VAL A 187 25.08 31.24 -74.73
CA VAL A 187 23.92 31.28 -73.82
C VAL A 187 22.87 30.30 -74.31
N GLY A 188 22.39 29.41 -73.44
CA GLY A 188 21.41 28.43 -73.84
C GLY A 188 21.52 27.11 -73.09
N PHE A 189 21.11 26.02 -73.75
CA PHE A 189 21.09 24.66 -73.21
C PHE A 189 21.18 23.61 -74.33
N SER A 190 21.63 22.41 -74.00
CA SER A 190 21.66 21.26 -74.92
C SER A 190 21.48 19.92 -74.19
N ASN A 191 20.69 18.99 -74.75
CA ASN A 191 20.42 17.65 -74.19
C ASN A 191 21.05 16.48 -75.00
N LYS A 192 22.14 16.73 -75.72
CA LYS A 192 22.39 16.02 -76.99
C LYS A 192 22.71 14.51 -76.94
N THR A 193 21.73 13.64 -77.16
CA THR A 193 21.96 12.34 -77.85
C THR A 193 21.98 12.57 -79.39
N GLY A 194 23.14 12.89 -79.99
CA GLY A 194 23.33 13.02 -81.46
C GLY A 194 23.25 14.46 -82.06
N VAL A 195 24.06 14.79 -83.08
CA VAL A 195 24.30 16.19 -83.57
C VAL A 195 23.06 16.83 -84.19
N GLY A 196 22.67 18.03 -83.70
CA GLY A 196 21.62 18.87 -84.33
C GLY A 196 20.20 18.73 -83.76
N SER A 197 20.00 17.91 -82.71
CA SER A 197 18.68 17.69 -82.09
C SER A 197 18.68 18.12 -80.61
N ASN A 198 17.61 18.80 -80.18
CA ASN A 198 17.24 19.17 -78.81
C ASN A 198 18.17 20.16 -78.08
N GLN A 199 18.28 21.39 -78.61
CA GLN A 199 19.07 22.46 -78.00
C GLN A 199 18.28 23.78 -78.01
N GLY A 200 18.71 24.77 -77.25
CA GLY A 200 18.16 26.12 -77.30
C GLY A 200 19.30 27.11 -77.13
N SER A 201 19.49 28.02 -78.08
CA SER A 201 20.56 29.03 -78.03
C SER A 201 19.98 30.43 -78.15
N VAL A 202 20.34 31.27 -77.18
CA VAL A 202 19.91 32.67 -77.10
C VAL A 202 20.92 33.55 -77.83
N THR A 203 20.43 34.34 -78.78
CA THR A 203 21.20 35.42 -79.39
C THR A 203 20.90 36.72 -78.67
N THR A 204 21.95 37.32 -78.12
CA THR A 204 21.89 38.56 -77.32
C THR A 204 22.10 39.79 -78.22
N SER A 205 21.40 40.89 -77.92
CA SER A 205 21.49 42.16 -78.68
C SER A 205 21.93 43.30 -77.77
N ALA A 206 22.90 44.11 -78.23
CA ALA A 206 23.44 45.25 -77.49
C ALA A 206 22.60 46.53 -77.62
N SER A 207 21.71 46.64 -78.62
CA SER A 207 21.06 47.90 -79.00
C SER A 207 19.53 47.84 -79.18
N SER A 208 18.88 46.72 -78.86
CA SER A 208 17.41 46.61 -78.83
C SER A 208 16.93 45.70 -77.70
N ASN A 209 15.71 45.94 -77.20
CA ASN A 209 15.05 45.12 -76.16
C ASN A 209 14.60 43.73 -76.67
N ALA A 210 15.19 43.23 -77.75
CA ALA A 210 14.79 41.98 -78.39
C ALA A 210 15.97 41.01 -78.41
N SER A 211 15.83 39.91 -77.69
CA SER A 211 16.63 38.69 -77.83
C SER A 211 15.80 37.64 -78.58
N SER A 212 16.48 36.75 -79.30
CA SER A 212 15.82 35.62 -79.97
C SER A 212 16.40 34.30 -79.47
N ILE A 213 15.60 33.25 -79.48
CA ILE A 213 16.06 31.88 -79.25
C ILE A 213 15.88 31.04 -80.51
N ALA A 214 16.91 30.26 -80.83
CA ALA A 214 16.87 29.23 -81.85
C ALA A 214 17.02 27.85 -81.20
N TYR A 215 16.09 26.93 -81.51
CA TYR A 215 16.06 25.59 -80.90
C TYR A 215 16.80 24.50 -81.69
N VAL A 216 17.52 24.90 -82.75
CA VAL A 216 18.23 23.98 -83.66
C VAL A 216 19.57 24.57 -84.12
N ALA A 217 19.63 25.88 -84.35
CA ALA A 217 20.87 26.59 -84.69
C ALA A 217 21.50 27.18 -83.41
N VAL A 218 22.71 26.75 -83.09
CA VAL A 218 23.46 27.24 -81.93
C VAL A 218 24.26 28.50 -82.28
N ASN A 219 24.12 29.54 -81.47
CA ASN A 219 24.97 30.72 -81.47
C ASN A 219 25.98 30.64 -80.32
N ASN A 220 27.21 30.23 -80.63
CA ASN A 220 28.37 30.31 -79.72
C ASN A 220 29.18 31.62 -79.91
N SER A 221 28.70 32.50 -80.77
CA SER A 221 29.40 33.69 -81.26
C SER A 221 28.79 34.98 -80.69
N ASN A 222 28.17 34.93 -79.50
CA ASN A 222 27.61 36.14 -78.90
C ASN A 222 28.75 37.12 -78.52
N THR A 223 28.59 38.39 -78.91
CA THR A 223 29.54 39.47 -78.60
C THR A 223 28.88 40.66 -77.90
N ALA A 224 27.55 40.73 -77.88
CA ALA A 224 26.80 41.82 -77.28
C ALA A 224 26.87 41.82 -75.74
N LYS A 225 26.72 42.99 -75.10
CA LYS A 225 26.53 43.10 -73.65
C LYS A 225 25.15 42.56 -73.26
N ILE A 226 25.05 41.68 -72.26
CA ILE A 226 23.78 41.38 -71.59
C ILE A 226 23.51 42.45 -70.53
N PRO A 227 22.43 43.25 -70.62
CA PRO A 227 22.10 44.24 -69.60
C PRO A 227 21.77 43.59 -68.25
N ASN A 228 22.20 44.24 -67.16
CA ASN A 228 22.03 43.78 -65.77
C ASN A 228 20.57 43.71 -65.27
N THR A 229 19.61 44.08 -66.12
CA THR A 229 18.17 44.08 -65.84
C THR A 229 17.43 42.98 -66.59
N ARG A 230 18.14 42.10 -67.30
CA ARG A 230 17.53 41.07 -68.13
C ARG A 230 17.47 39.72 -67.44
N SER A 231 16.38 39.01 -67.69
CA SER A 231 16.26 37.58 -67.43
C SER A 231 15.59 36.85 -68.59
N TYR A 232 15.92 35.56 -68.73
CA TYR A 232 15.35 34.67 -69.75
C TYR A 232 14.69 33.49 -69.05
N LEU A 233 13.35 33.42 -69.09
CA LEU A 233 12.55 32.33 -68.49
C LEU A 233 12.17 31.32 -69.56
N PHE A 234 12.40 30.03 -69.30
CA PHE A 234 12.04 28.92 -70.16
C PHE A 234 10.92 28.11 -69.49
N THR A 235 9.76 27.96 -70.15
CA THR A 235 8.56 27.32 -69.56
C THR A 235 8.12 26.03 -70.24
N THR A 236 7.42 25.12 -69.54
CA THR A 236 7.10 23.76 -70.01
C THR A 236 5.71 23.53 -70.64
N GLY A 237 4.88 24.56 -70.81
CA GLY A 237 3.65 24.50 -71.65
C GLY A 237 2.40 23.78 -71.11
N VAL A 238 2.40 23.22 -69.89
CA VAL A 238 1.18 22.65 -69.24
C VAL A 238 0.50 23.67 -68.30
N ALA A 239 -0.83 23.85 -68.44
CA ALA A 239 -1.62 24.72 -67.58
C ALA A 239 -1.79 24.08 -66.18
N SER A 240 -1.20 24.70 -65.16
CA SER A 240 -1.28 24.25 -63.77
C SER A 240 -2.60 24.69 -63.10
N PHE A 241 -3.51 23.75 -62.82
CA PHE A 241 -4.61 23.97 -61.86
C PHE A 241 -4.25 23.28 -60.53
N PHE A 242 -4.52 23.95 -59.41
CA PHE A 242 -4.53 23.29 -58.11
C PHE A 242 -5.90 22.64 -57.89
N PRO A 243 -5.96 21.37 -57.45
CA PRO A 243 -7.23 20.70 -57.18
C PRO A 243 -7.93 21.30 -55.96
N SER A 244 -9.24 21.08 -55.84
CA SER A 244 -9.98 21.22 -54.57
C SER A 244 -9.28 20.45 -53.45
N SER A 245 -9.52 20.84 -52.20
CA SER A 245 -8.89 20.20 -51.04
C SER A 245 -9.77 20.30 -49.78
N GLY A 246 -9.39 19.60 -48.72
CA GLY A 246 -10.04 19.71 -47.42
C GLY A 246 -11.51 19.31 -47.44
N ILE A 247 -11.81 18.15 -48.04
CA ILE A 247 -13.17 17.59 -47.99
C ILE A 247 -13.51 17.31 -46.52
N THR A 248 -14.70 17.72 -46.08
CA THR A 248 -15.24 17.44 -44.75
C THR A 248 -16.72 17.14 -44.85
N LEU A 249 -17.19 16.17 -44.06
CA LEU A 249 -18.57 15.74 -44.03
C LEU A 249 -19.27 16.27 -42.78
N SER A 250 -20.51 16.72 -42.93
CA SER A 250 -21.34 17.21 -41.84
C SER A 250 -22.80 16.82 -42.03
N ASN A 251 -23.66 17.10 -41.04
CA ASN A 251 -25.10 16.79 -41.06
C ASN A 251 -25.40 15.33 -41.45
N LEU A 252 -24.61 14.39 -40.93
CA LEU A 252 -24.79 12.96 -41.21
C LEU A 252 -26.13 12.48 -40.67
N SER A 253 -26.87 11.74 -41.50
CA SER A 253 -28.11 11.07 -41.13
C SER A 253 -28.14 9.67 -41.74
N THR A 254 -29.21 8.92 -41.47
CA THR A 254 -29.40 7.60 -42.08
C THR A 254 -29.60 7.66 -43.60
N THR A 255 -29.99 8.80 -44.17
CA THR A 255 -30.34 8.90 -45.60
C THR A 255 -29.76 10.12 -46.31
N GLY A 256 -28.78 10.80 -45.69
CA GLY A 256 -28.18 12.01 -46.25
C GLY A 256 -26.93 12.48 -45.50
N MET A 257 -26.18 13.38 -46.14
CA MET A 257 -24.98 14.05 -45.62
C MET A 257 -24.74 15.37 -46.34
N THR A 258 -23.97 16.28 -45.75
CA THR A 258 -23.42 17.47 -46.41
C THR A 258 -21.94 17.28 -46.69
N ILE A 259 -21.52 17.47 -47.94
CA ILE A 259 -20.11 17.47 -48.36
C ILE A 259 -19.67 18.92 -48.46
N ASN A 260 -18.59 19.28 -47.78
CA ASN A 260 -17.95 20.61 -47.84
C ASN A 260 -16.51 20.46 -48.29
N PHE A 261 -15.96 21.43 -49.00
CA PHE A 261 -14.57 21.42 -49.46
C PHE A 261 -14.05 22.85 -49.67
N THR A 262 -12.73 22.98 -49.83
CA THR A 262 -12.09 24.21 -50.29
C THR A 262 -11.90 24.13 -51.80
N GLY A 263 -12.48 25.07 -52.54
CA GLY A 263 -12.39 25.12 -54.00
C GLY A 263 -10.94 25.28 -54.48
N GLY A 264 -10.59 24.63 -55.57
CA GLY A 264 -9.30 24.79 -56.25
C GLY A 264 -9.27 26.04 -57.14
N THR A 265 -8.38 26.06 -58.13
CA THR A 265 -8.23 27.20 -59.05
C THR A 265 -9.16 27.14 -60.27
N GLY A 266 -10.03 26.13 -60.39
CA GLY A 266 -11.03 26.04 -61.43
C GLY A 266 -12.27 26.88 -61.11
N PRO A 267 -12.95 27.46 -62.11
CA PRO A 267 -14.13 28.28 -61.89
C PRO A 267 -15.40 27.49 -61.53
N ASN A 268 -15.45 26.17 -61.74
CA ASN A 268 -16.56 25.29 -61.34
C ASN A 268 -16.03 23.97 -60.75
N HIS A 269 -16.88 23.27 -59.99
CA HIS A 269 -16.57 22.00 -59.35
C HIS A 269 -17.61 20.93 -59.73
N LEU A 270 -17.14 19.80 -60.25
CA LEU A 270 -17.96 18.61 -60.45
C LEU A 270 -17.74 17.65 -59.29
N VAL A 271 -18.78 17.44 -58.48
CA VAL A 271 -18.77 16.51 -57.33
C VAL A 271 -19.45 15.21 -57.76
N LEU A 272 -18.69 14.12 -57.72
CA LEU A 272 -19.13 12.78 -58.11
C LEU A 272 -19.11 11.87 -56.88
N VAL A 273 -20.24 11.22 -56.60
CA VAL A 273 -20.41 10.37 -55.41
C VAL A 273 -20.83 8.96 -55.81
N LYS A 274 -20.26 7.94 -55.15
CA LYS A 274 -20.58 6.53 -55.42
C LYS A 274 -20.72 5.74 -54.12
N ALA A 275 -21.73 4.86 -54.06
CA ALA A 275 -21.92 3.97 -52.92
C ALA A 275 -20.95 2.78 -52.96
N SER A 276 -20.50 2.33 -51.79
CA SER A 276 -19.82 1.05 -51.51
C SER A 276 -18.45 0.80 -52.14
N SER A 277 -18.00 1.59 -53.12
CA SER A 277 -16.68 1.41 -53.75
C SER A 277 -16.12 2.70 -54.35
N ALA A 278 -14.79 2.74 -54.46
CA ALA A 278 -14.07 3.84 -55.07
C ALA A 278 -14.47 4.09 -56.54
N ILE A 279 -14.24 5.32 -56.99
CA ILE A 279 -14.59 5.78 -58.32
C ILE A 279 -13.35 5.71 -59.22
N ALA A 280 -13.35 4.80 -60.20
CA ALA A 280 -12.23 4.61 -61.15
C ALA A 280 -12.44 5.31 -62.50
N THR A 281 -13.64 5.80 -62.80
CA THR A 281 -13.96 6.44 -64.07
C THR A 281 -14.05 7.95 -63.87
N HIS A 282 -13.33 8.70 -64.70
CA HIS A 282 -13.25 10.16 -64.64
C HIS A 282 -14.23 10.82 -65.63
N PRO A 283 -14.66 12.07 -65.37
CA PRO A 283 -15.43 12.84 -66.34
C PRO A 283 -14.64 13.07 -67.63
N THR A 284 -15.33 13.08 -68.77
CA THR A 284 -14.73 13.26 -70.09
C THR A 284 -14.85 14.72 -70.53
N ASN A 285 -13.79 15.27 -71.12
CA ASN A 285 -13.79 16.62 -71.68
C ASN A 285 -14.87 16.78 -72.77
N ASN A 286 -15.40 17.99 -72.91
CA ASN A 286 -16.43 18.39 -73.85
C ASN A 286 -17.77 17.63 -73.69
N THR A 287 -18.05 17.13 -72.49
CA THR A 287 -19.29 16.40 -72.17
C THR A 287 -20.11 17.17 -71.14
N SER A 288 -21.42 17.27 -71.36
CA SER A 288 -22.35 17.91 -70.43
C SER A 288 -22.87 16.91 -69.39
N TYR A 289 -22.82 17.28 -68.10
CA TYR A 289 -23.29 16.46 -66.98
C TYR A 289 -24.35 17.19 -66.15
N THR A 290 -25.49 16.57 -65.94
CA THR A 290 -26.56 17.04 -65.05
C THR A 290 -26.32 16.62 -63.60
N ALA A 291 -26.49 17.53 -62.66
CA ALA A 291 -26.32 17.29 -61.22
C ALA A 291 -27.66 17.19 -60.49
N SER A 292 -27.74 16.40 -59.41
CA SER A 292 -28.89 16.35 -58.50
C SER A 292 -28.46 16.14 -57.05
N THR A 293 -29.10 16.84 -56.11
CA THR A 293 -28.90 16.67 -54.66
C THR A 293 -29.59 15.44 -54.09
N THR A 294 -30.49 14.79 -54.85
CA THR A 294 -31.00 13.45 -54.52
C THR A 294 -30.06 12.41 -55.13
N PHE A 295 -29.37 11.65 -54.28
CA PHE A 295 -28.40 10.64 -54.72
C PHE A 295 -29.09 9.62 -55.65
N GLY A 296 -28.47 9.33 -56.80
CA GLY A 296 -29.01 8.44 -57.83
C GLY A 296 -29.72 9.13 -59.00
N SER A 297 -30.02 10.44 -58.90
CA SER A 297 -30.80 11.18 -59.92
C SER A 297 -29.94 12.05 -60.87
N GLY A 298 -28.64 12.16 -60.63
CA GLY A 298 -27.70 12.88 -61.49
C GLY A 298 -27.18 12.04 -62.67
N SER A 299 -26.34 12.64 -63.51
CA SER A 299 -25.63 11.91 -64.57
C SER A 299 -24.74 10.82 -63.98
N ASN A 300 -24.71 9.63 -64.61
CA ASN A 300 -23.90 8.50 -64.16
C ASN A 300 -22.50 8.52 -64.79
N ILE A 301 -21.47 8.36 -63.98
CA ILE A 301 -20.07 8.23 -64.42
C ILE A 301 -19.46 7.04 -63.67
N GLY A 302 -19.22 5.92 -64.36
CA GLY A 302 -18.59 4.72 -63.77
C GLY A 302 -19.35 4.13 -62.58
N GLY A 303 -20.68 4.27 -62.55
CA GLY A 303 -21.53 3.84 -61.42
C GLY A 303 -21.66 4.87 -60.29
N GLY A 304 -20.95 6.00 -60.34
CA GLY A 304 -21.19 7.16 -59.48
C GLY A 304 -22.20 8.12 -60.09
N TYR A 305 -22.77 9.02 -59.27
CA TYR A 305 -23.73 10.04 -59.68
C TYR A 305 -23.19 11.44 -59.42
N VAL A 306 -23.33 12.32 -60.42
CA VAL A 306 -22.96 13.74 -60.27
C VAL A 306 -23.96 14.43 -59.36
N VAL A 307 -23.49 14.95 -58.23
CA VAL A 307 -24.34 15.57 -57.21
C VAL A 307 -24.26 17.09 -57.18
N ALA A 308 -23.16 17.66 -57.67
CA ALA A 308 -23.00 19.09 -57.92
C ALA A 308 -22.15 19.31 -59.17
N ASN A 309 -22.47 20.37 -59.92
CA ASN A 309 -21.72 20.84 -61.09
C ASN A 309 -21.94 22.35 -61.22
N ASN A 310 -21.28 23.12 -60.35
CA ASN A 310 -21.46 24.55 -60.19
C ASN A 310 -20.29 25.17 -59.42
N THR A 311 -20.41 26.45 -59.03
CA THR A 311 -19.38 27.20 -58.30
C THR A 311 -19.41 26.98 -56.77
N ALA A 312 -20.36 26.19 -56.24
CA ALA A 312 -20.53 26.01 -54.81
C ALA A 312 -19.49 25.04 -54.25
N THR A 313 -19.04 25.33 -53.03
CA THR A 313 -18.07 24.52 -52.28
C THR A 313 -18.73 23.63 -51.21
N SER A 314 -20.06 23.48 -51.28
CA SER A 314 -20.86 22.65 -50.39
C SER A 314 -22.07 22.07 -51.11
N VAL A 315 -22.41 20.81 -50.80
CA VAL A 315 -23.61 20.12 -51.33
C VAL A 315 -24.24 19.22 -50.26
N THR A 316 -25.54 19.38 -50.03
CA THR A 316 -26.33 18.52 -49.13
C THR A 316 -27.08 17.47 -49.93
N LEU A 317 -26.89 16.21 -49.57
CA LEU A 317 -27.43 15.04 -50.25
C LEU A 317 -28.57 14.39 -49.47
N THR A 318 -29.57 13.88 -50.20
CA THR A 318 -30.68 13.07 -49.67
C THR A 318 -30.89 11.81 -50.50
N GLY A 319 -31.71 10.87 -50.01
CA GLY A 319 -32.04 9.63 -50.75
C GLY A 319 -30.95 8.56 -50.71
N MET A 320 -30.00 8.68 -49.79
CA MET A 320 -28.90 7.73 -49.60
C MET A 320 -29.37 6.51 -48.80
N THR A 321 -28.68 5.38 -48.93
CA THR A 321 -28.97 4.14 -48.22
C THR A 321 -28.36 4.18 -46.81
N PRO A 322 -29.08 3.83 -45.72
CA PRO A 322 -28.52 3.78 -44.37
C PRO A 322 -27.34 2.82 -44.22
N ASN A 323 -26.45 3.09 -43.25
CA ASN A 323 -25.28 2.26 -42.93
C ASN A 323 -24.42 1.91 -44.15
N THR A 324 -24.22 2.86 -45.08
CA THR A 324 -23.56 2.60 -46.36
C THR A 324 -22.40 3.58 -46.55
N PRO A 325 -21.18 3.10 -46.90
CA PRO A 325 -20.06 3.97 -47.23
C PRO A 325 -20.22 4.59 -48.62
N TYR A 326 -19.73 5.82 -48.78
CA TYR A 326 -19.79 6.62 -50.00
C TYR A 326 -18.42 7.23 -50.30
N TYR A 327 -18.02 7.18 -51.56
CA TYR A 327 -16.76 7.69 -52.06
C TYR A 327 -17.03 8.94 -52.89
N ILE A 328 -16.19 9.97 -52.71
CA ILE A 328 -16.40 11.32 -53.25
C ILE A 328 -15.16 11.70 -54.07
N ASN A 329 -15.37 12.10 -55.32
CA ASN A 329 -14.34 12.75 -56.14
C ASN A 329 -14.81 14.15 -56.55
N ILE A 330 -13.93 15.15 -56.46
CA ILE A 330 -14.20 16.53 -56.86
C ILE A 330 -13.19 16.97 -57.92
N TYR A 331 -13.71 17.32 -59.10
CA TYR A 331 -12.92 17.75 -60.24
C TYR A 331 -13.07 19.25 -60.46
N GLU A 332 -11.94 19.94 -60.64
CA GLU A 332 -11.92 21.31 -61.13
C GLU A 332 -12.34 21.35 -62.62
N GLN A 333 -13.25 22.27 -62.95
CA GLN A 333 -13.84 22.40 -64.27
C GLN A 333 -13.71 23.83 -64.83
N VAL A 334 -13.28 23.94 -66.09
CA VAL A 334 -13.33 25.17 -66.91
C VAL A 334 -14.35 25.01 -68.04
N GLY A 335 -15.11 26.06 -68.33
CA GLY A 335 -16.23 26.00 -69.27
C GLY A 335 -17.47 25.34 -68.64
N THR A 336 -18.58 25.34 -69.38
CA THR A 336 -19.87 24.77 -68.93
C THR A 336 -20.55 24.05 -70.09
N GLY A 337 -21.44 23.10 -69.77
CA GLY A 337 -22.12 22.30 -70.80
C GLY A 337 -21.13 21.53 -71.67
N SER A 338 -21.33 21.55 -73.00
CA SER A 338 -20.50 20.79 -73.95
C SER A 338 -19.09 21.33 -74.16
N SER A 339 -18.70 22.45 -73.54
CA SER A 339 -17.32 22.97 -73.55
C SER A 339 -16.57 22.70 -72.24
N ALA A 340 -17.18 21.97 -71.31
CA ALA A 340 -16.57 21.67 -70.02
C ALA A 340 -15.30 20.82 -70.16
N THR A 341 -14.22 21.25 -69.54
CA THR A 341 -12.93 20.54 -69.48
C THR A 341 -12.54 20.34 -68.02
N PHE A 342 -11.97 19.18 -67.70
CA PHE A 342 -11.70 18.71 -66.35
C PHE A 342 -10.22 18.39 -66.16
N ASN A 343 -9.69 18.63 -64.95
CA ASN A 343 -8.41 18.06 -64.55
C ASN A 343 -8.61 16.65 -64.00
N THR A 344 -8.36 15.64 -64.83
CA THR A 344 -8.50 14.23 -64.44
C THR A 344 -7.25 13.63 -63.81
N LEU A 345 -6.12 14.36 -63.83
CA LEU A 345 -4.84 13.94 -63.25
C LEU A 345 -4.68 14.40 -61.79
N LEU A 346 -5.33 15.51 -61.42
CA LEU A 346 -5.34 16.05 -60.06
C LEU A 346 -6.79 16.40 -59.67
N PHE A 347 -7.38 15.60 -58.79
CA PHE A 347 -8.71 15.78 -58.23
C PHE A 347 -8.69 15.53 -56.71
N ALA A 348 -9.64 16.11 -55.99
CA ALA A 348 -9.81 15.82 -54.56
C ALA A 348 -10.60 14.52 -54.40
N SER A 349 -10.19 13.65 -53.48
CA SER A 349 -10.94 12.44 -53.15
C SER A 349 -11.03 12.24 -51.65
N ASP A 350 -12.17 11.78 -51.17
CA ASP A 350 -12.39 11.39 -49.78
C ASP A 350 -13.51 10.35 -49.71
N ASP A 351 -13.69 9.73 -48.55
CA ASP A 351 -14.79 8.81 -48.29
C ASP A 351 -15.57 9.15 -47.01
N GLY A 352 -16.77 8.61 -46.93
CA GLY A 352 -17.76 8.92 -45.89
C GLY A 352 -18.81 7.84 -45.78
N GLY A 353 -19.87 8.11 -45.00
CA GLY A 353 -20.96 7.15 -44.85
C GLY A 353 -22.22 7.77 -44.30
N THR A 354 -23.35 7.14 -44.60
CA THR A 354 -24.60 7.39 -43.87
C THR A 354 -24.59 6.64 -42.54
N LEU A 355 -25.27 7.21 -41.55
CA LEU A 355 -25.34 6.60 -40.22
C LEU A 355 -26.17 5.31 -40.25
N ALA A 356 -25.80 4.35 -39.40
CA ALA A 356 -26.69 3.27 -39.01
C ALA A 356 -27.86 3.81 -38.16
N PRO A 357 -29.00 3.10 -38.07
CA PRO A 357 -30.04 3.44 -37.11
C PRO A 357 -29.51 3.40 -35.67
N ALA A 358 -29.72 4.46 -34.90
CA ALA A 358 -29.30 4.53 -33.51
C ALA A 358 -29.98 3.42 -32.66
N PRO A 359 -29.27 2.83 -31.69
CA PRO A 359 -29.85 1.83 -30.79
C PRO A 359 -31.14 2.26 -30.08
N ALA A 360 -32.12 1.37 -30.05
CA ALA A 360 -33.43 1.63 -29.44
C ALA A 360 -33.40 1.62 -27.90
N THR A 361 -32.58 0.77 -27.27
CA THR A 361 -32.48 0.61 -25.82
C THR A 361 -31.04 0.75 -25.33
N ALA A 362 -30.90 1.34 -24.15
CA ALA A 362 -29.65 1.51 -23.41
C ALA A 362 -29.07 0.16 -22.91
N PRO A 363 -27.78 0.08 -22.54
CA PRO A 363 -27.24 -1.07 -21.82
C PRO A 363 -27.87 -1.18 -20.41
N SER A 364 -27.67 -2.28 -19.68
CA SER A 364 -28.07 -2.30 -18.26
C SER A 364 -27.15 -1.44 -17.39
N THR A 365 -27.59 -1.14 -16.17
CA THR A 365 -26.73 -0.54 -15.14
C THR A 365 -25.45 -1.39 -14.94
N PRO A 366 -24.26 -0.77 -14.98
CA PRO A 366 -23.01 -1.46 -14.67
C PRO A 366 -22.97 -2.06 -13.26
N VAL A 367 -22.40 -3.26 -13.13
CA VAL A 367 -22.16 -3.93 -11.85
C VAL A 367 -20.66 -4.15 -11.67
N PHE A 368 -20.08 -3.55 -10.64
CA PHE A 368 -18.64 -3.62 -10.36
C PHE A 368 -18.26 -4.88 -9.60
N ALA A 369 -17.13 -5.47 -9.98
CA ALA A 369 -16.42 -6.46 -9.19
C ALA A 369 -15.55 -5.76 -8.12
N PRO A 370 -15.04 -6.50 -7.11
CA PRO A 370 -14.04 -5.97 -6.19
C PRO A 370 -12.87 -5.32 -6.94
N THR A 371 -12.47 -4.13 -6.50
CA THR A 371 -11.44 -3.32 -7.15
C THR A 371 -10.07 -3.60 -6.54
N THR A 372 -9.01 -3.27 -7.28
CA THR A 372 -7.64 -3.24 -6.74
C THR A 372 -7.14 -1.79 -6.72
N LYS A 373 -5.89 -1.57 -6.28
CA LYS A 373 -5.25 -0.26 -6.35
C LYS A 373 -5.05 0.26 -7.78
N SER A 374 -5.10 -0.61 -8.79
CA SER A 374 -4.76 -0.24 -10.18
C SER A 374 -5.69 -0.80 -11.24
N THR A 375 -6.75 -1.52 -10.85
CA THR A 375 -7.71 -2.12 -11.78
C THR A 375 -9.16 -2.00 -11.31
N ILE A 376 -10.06 -1.69 -12.24
CA ILE A 376 -11.51 -1.73 -12.05
C ILE A 376 -12.12 -2.65 -13.09
N ASN A 377 -12.95 -3.60 -12.63
CA ASN A 377 -13.68 -4.54 -13.47
C ASN A 377 -15.18 -4.35 -13.27
N PHE A 378 -15.95 -4.39 -14.36
CA PHE A 378 -17.42 -4.34 -14.28
C PHE A 378 -18.08 -5.02 -15.47
N THR A 379 -19.38 -5.30 -15.32
CA THR A 379 -20.21 -5.91 -16.36
C THR A 379 -21.48 -5.11 -16.60
N CYS A 380 -21.96 -5.08 -17.83
CA CYS A 380 -23.33 -4.70 -18.15
C CYS A 380 -23.89 -5.58 -19.29
N SER A 381 -25.18 -5.90 -19.25
CA SER A 381 -25.82 -6.61 -20.35
C SER A 381 -26.11 -5.67 -21.51
N LYS A 382 -25.97 -6.19 -22.74
CA LYS A 382 -26.23 -5.44 -23.97
C LYS A 382 -27.66 -4.88 -24.05
N GLY A 383 -27.78 -3.67 -24.60
CA GLY A 383 -29.02 -3.08 -25.07
C GLY A 383 -29.34 -3.49 -26.51
N ALA A 384 -29.82 -2.54 -27.31
CA ALA A 384 -30.13 -2.74 -28.74
C ALA A 384 -28.99 -2.37 -29.69
N GLY A 385 -27.81 -2.03 -29.15
CA GLY A 385 -26.63 -1.79 -29.97
C GLY A 385 -25.95 -3.10 -30.34
N SER A 386 -25.26 -3.07 -31.47
CA SER A 386 -24.38 -4.15 -31.93
C SER A 386 -22.99 -4.03 -31.30
N ARG A 387 -22.64 -2.85 -30.79
CA ARG A 387 -21.36 -2.52 -30.15
C ARG A 387 -21.58 -1.56 -28.99
N ARG A 388 -20.63 -1.52 -28.07
CA ARG A 388 -20.56 -0.58 -26.95
C ARG A 388 -19.23 0.11 -26.90
N MET A 389 -19.27 1.37 -26.53
CA MET A 389 -18.11 2.16 -26.17
C MET A 389 -18.13 2.42 -24.66
N VAL A 390 -16.97 2.28 -24.01
CA VAL A 390 -16.76 2.68 -22.63
C VAL A 390 -15.72 3.77 -22.59
N ILE A 391 -16.08 4.91 -21.99
CA ILE A 391 -15.16 6.00 -21.69
C ILE A 391 -14.86 5.96 -20.20
N CYS A 392 -13.61 6.12 -19.82
CA CYS A 392 -13.17 6.24 -18.43
C CYS A 392 -12.53 7.62 -18.23
N GLN A 393 -12.91 8.30 -17.15
CA GLN A 393 -12.36 9.60 -16.79
C GLN A 393 -12.07 9.65 -15.29
N LYS A 394 -10.91 10.18 -14.91
CA LYS A 394 -10.50 10.35 -13.52
C LYS A 394 -11.19 11.55 -12.88
N ASP A 395 -11.67 11.37 -11.65
CA ASP A 395 -12.24 12.36 -10.73
C ASP A 395 -13.52 13.11 -11.20
N ASN A 396 -13.89 13.05 -12.48
CA ASN A 396 -15.04 13.77 -13.04
C ASN A 396 -15.79 12.95 -14.09
N GLU A 397 -17.08 13.24 -14.27
CA GLU A 397 -17.88 12.67 -15.36
C GLU A 397 -17.60 13.36 -16.70
N THR A 398 -17.70 12.58 -17.79
CA THR A 398 -17.69 13.13 -19.16
C THR A 398 -18.93 13.98 -19.42
N THR A 399 -18.76 15.12 -20.10
CA THR A 399 -19.89 15.99 -20.50
C THR A 399 -20.23 15.88 -21.99
N ASN A 400 -19.23 15.63 -22.83
CA ASN A 400 -19.39 15.55 -24.28
C ASN A 400 -20.13 14.29 -24.74
N ASP A 401 -20.72 14.39 -25.92
CA ASP A 401 -21.35 13.30 -26.65
C ASP A 401 -20.35 12.68 -27.63
N ALA A 402 -20.50 11.38 -27.89
CA ALA A 402 -19.71 10.70 -28.92
C ALA A 402 -20.13 11.17 -30.31
N GLU A 403 -19.17 11.40 -31.19
CA GLU A 403 -19.43 11.94 -32.53
C GLU A 403 -19.94 10.84 -33.47
N ASN A 404 -21.14 11.02 -34.03
CA ASN A 404 -21.67 10.12 -35.05
C ASN A 404 -20.81 10.16 -36.32
N GLY A 405 -20.59 9.00 -36.94
CA GLY A 405 -19.72 8.83 -38.11
C GLY A 405 -18.22 8.75 -37.77
N HIS A 406 -17.87 8.70 -36.49
CA HIS A 406 -16.50 8.53 -36.00
C HIS A 406 -16.37 7.23 -35.21
N GLN A 407 -15.40 6.38 -35.52
CA GLN A 407 -15.07 5.20 -34.72
C GLN A 407 -13.81 5.46 -33.91
N TYR A 408 -13.93 5.34 -32.57
CA TYR A 408 -12.83 5.57 -31.65
C TYR A 408 -11.94 4.34 -31.48
N THR A 409 -10.64 4.57 -31.35
CA THR A 409 -9.64 3.58 -30.93
C THR A 409 -9.69 3.43 -29.41
N HIS A 410 -9.67 2.19 -28.91
CA HIS A 410 -9.77 1.91 -27.49
C HIS A 410 -8.53 1.18 -26.93
N SER A 411 -8.34 1.25 -25.61
CA SER A 411 -7.38 0.41 -24.88
C SER A 411 -7.86 0.13 -23.46
N SER A 412 -7.77 -1.12 -22.99
CA SER A 412 -8.06 -1.47 -21.59
C SER A 412 -7.04 -0.91 -20.58
N VAL A 413 -5.99 -0.24 -21.08
CA VAL A 413 -5.01 0.51 -20.27
C VAL A 413 -5.43 1.98 -20.27
N TYR A 414 -5.77 2.52 -19.10
CA TYR A 414 -6.11 3.94 -18.96
C TYR A 414 -4.94 4.81 -19.44
N GLY A 415 -5.22 5.74 -20.35
CA GLY A 415 -4.22 6.62 -20.98
C GLY A 415 -3.87 6.28 -22.44
N GLU A 416 -4.19 5.08 -22.91
CA GLU A 416 -3.69 4.57 -24.21
C GLU A 416 -4.75 4.51 -25.33
N GLY A 417 -6.03 4.73 -25.02
CA GLY A 417 -7.11 4.88 -26.00
C GLY A 417 -7.23 6.30 -26.55
N ASP A 418 -8.19 6.52 -27.44
CA ASP A 418 -8.50 7.87 -27.91
C ASP A 418 -8.94 8.76 -26.74
N GLY A 419 -8.44 10.00 -26.74
CA GLY A 419 -8.75 10.98 -25.72
C GLY A 419 -10.20 11.45 -25.85
N PHE A 420 -10.89 11.57 -24.71
CA PHE A 420 -12.26 12.04 -24.62
C PHE A 420 -12.33 13.04 -23.46
N GLU A 421 -12.18 14.34 -23.77
CA GLU A 421 -11.88 15.38 -22.78
C GLU A 421 -10.62 15.05 -21.95
N ASN A 422 -10.75 14.90 -20.63
CA ASN A 422 -9.68 14.48 -19.70
C ASN A 422 -9.70 12.96 -19.45
N GLY A 423 -10.50 12.21 -20.20
CA GLY A 423 -10.63 10.76 -20.13
C GLY A 423 -10.14 10.05 -21.39
N TYR A 424 -10.36 8.74 -21.44
CA TYR A 424 -9.93 7.87 -22.52
C TYR A 424 -11.00 6.84 -22.87
N VAL A 425 -11.12 6.48 -24.14
CA VAL A 425 -11.94 5.35 -24.59
C VAL A 425 -11.23 4.06 -24.18
N VAL A 426 -11.79 3.36 -23.20
CA VAL A 426 -11.18 2.16 -22.61
C VAL A 426 -11.70 0.84 -23.20
N TYR A 427 -12.82 0.90 -23.91
CA TYR A 427 -13.36 -0.25 -24.63
C TYR A 427 -14.20 0.18 -25.84
N ASP A 428 -14.06 -0.56 -26.94
CA ASP A 428 -14.97 -0.53 -28.08
C ASP A 428 -15.17 -1.95 -28.65
N GLY A 429 -16.39 -2.49 -28.55
CA GLY A 429 -16.67 -3.83 -29.07
C GLY A 429 -18.02 -4.42 -28.63
N PRO A 430 -18.27 -5.72 -28.89
CA PRO A 430 -19.54 -6.38 -28.60
C PRO A 430 -19.67 -6.95 -27.17
N ASP A 431 -18.60 -6.98 -26.37
CA ASP A 431 -18.55 -7.70 -25.09
C ASP A 431 -19.26 -6.99 -23.94
N ASN A 432 -19.65 -7.78 -22.93
CA ASN A 432 -20.34 -7.32 -21.72
C ASN A 432 -19.43 -7.05 -20.53
N ASN A 433 -18.18 -7.51 -20.56
CA ASN A 433 -17.26 -7.45 -19.43
C ASN A 433 -16.10 -6.53 -19.76
N PHE A 434 -15.78 -5.62 -18.84
CA PHE A 434 -14.78 -4.60 -19.04
C PHE A 434 -13.77 -4.64 -17.91
N SER A 435 -12.49 -4.53 -18.27
CA SER A 435 -11.38 -4.42 -17.34
C SER A 435 -10.55 -3.22 -17.72
N VAL A 436 -10.34 -2.31 -16.77
CA VAL A 436 -9.51 -1.12 -16.95
C VAL A 436 -8.35 -1.18 -15.98
N SER A 437 -7.15 -1.06 -16.51
CA SER A 437 -5.88 -1.15 -15.79
C SER A 437 -5.10 0.17 -15.85
N ASN A 438 -3.95 0.24 -15.17
CA ASN A 438 -3.12 1.44 -15.05
C ASN A 438 -3.84 2.61 -14.36
N LEU A 439 -4.65 2.27 -13.37
CA LEU A 439 -5.34 3.26 -12.53
C LEU A 439 -4.47 3.63 -11.32
N GLU A 440 -4.67 4.84 -10.81
CA GLU A 440 -4.05 5.29 -9.57
C GLU A 440 -4.85 4.80 -8.36
N GLY A 441 -4.16 4.41 -7.28
CA GLY A 441 -4.79 3.95 -6.04
C GLY A 441 -5.49 5.08 -5.27
N GLY A 442 -6.63 4.79 -4.67
CA GLY A 442 -7.44 5.74 -3.90
C GLY A 442 -8.09 6.84 -4.73
N LYS A 443 -8.33 6.60 -6.03
CA LYS A 443 -8.92 7.58 -6.96
C LYS A 443 -10.25 7.08 -7.50
N THR A 444 -11.18 8.01 -7.72
CA THR A 444 -12.49 7.72 -8.30
C THR A 444 -12.42 7.89 -9.81
N TYR A 445 -12.87 6.87 -10.53
CA TYR A 445 -12.97 6.87 -11.97
C TYR A 445 -14.43 6.78 -12.38
N HIS A 446 -14.85 7.71 -13.24
CA HIS A 446 -16.19 7.76 -13.81
C HIS A 446 -16.18 7.04 -15.16
N PHE A 447 -17.22 6.25 -15.40
CA PHE A 447 -17.41 5.47 -16.60
C PHE A 447 -18.69 5.89 -17.31
N THR A 448 -18.58 6.10 -18.62
CA THR A 448 -19.73 6.33 -19.51
C THR A 448 -19.81 5.17 -20.49
N VAL A 449 -20.93 4.43 -20.46
CA VAL A 449 -21.19 3.30 -21.36
C VAL A 449 -22.26 3.70 -22.37
N ILE A 450 -21.92 3.60 -23.66
CA ILE A 450 -22.78 4.01 -24.77
C ILE A 450 -22.95 2.83 -25.74
N GLU A 451 -24.19 2.48 -26.05
CA GLU A 451 -24.52 1.54 -27.12
C GLU A 451 -24.46 2.27 -28.47
N TYR A 452 -23.97 1.59 -29.50
CA TYR A 452 -23.96 2.14 -30.85
C TYR A 452 -24.09 1.07 -31.94
N ASN A 453 -24.44 1.50 -33.14
CA ASN A 453 -24.54 0.66 -34.34
C ASN A 453 -23.64 1.18 -35.46
N GLY A 454 -23.26 0.31 -36.40
CA GLY A 454 -22.37 0.67 -37.52
C GLY A 454 -20.88 0.54 -37.17
N THR A 455 -20.03 0.86 -38.14
CA THR A 455 -18.56 0.81 -38.04
C THR A 455 -17.96 1.91 -38.92
N GLY A 456 -16.78 2.42 -38.58
CA GLY A 456 -16.13 3.52 -39.31
C GLY A 456 -17.05 4.72 -39.46
N HIS A 457 -17.30 5.13 -40.71
CA HIS A 457 -18.13 6.30 -41.04
C HIS A 457 -19.63 6.12 -40.81
N SER A 458 -20.11 4.91 -40.47
CA SER A 458 -21.54 4.67 -40.22
C SER A 458 -21.91 4.60 -38.73
N CYS A 459 -20.95 4.78 -37.82
CA CYS A 459 -21.19 4.70 -36.38
C CYS A 459 -22.30 5.68 -35.93
N SER A 460 -23.32 5.15 -35.24
CA SER A 460 -24.39 5.94 -34.65
C SER A 460 -24.54 5.61 -33.16
N TYR A 461 -24.12 6.54 -32.31
CA TYR A 461 -24.10 6.43 -30.86
C TYR A 461 -25.43 6.89 -30.26
N ALA A 462 -25.99 6.08 -29.35
CA ALA A 462 -27.17 6.44 -28.58
C ALA A 462 -26.80 7.36 -27.39
N ASN A 463 -26.33 8.57 -27.70
CA ASN A 463 -25.85 9.55 -26.71
C ASN A 463 -26.92 9.94 -25.68
N ASP A 464 -28.20 9.92 -26.08
CA ASP A 464 -29.37 10.16 -25.23
C ASP A 464 -29.67 9.00 -24.24
N LYS A 465 -29.02 7.85 -24.42
CA LYS A 465 -29.24 6.60 -23.67
C LYS A 465 -27.95 6.06 -23.04
N LYS A 466 -26.98 6.93 -22.76
CA LYS A 466 -25.73 6.57 -22.10
C LYS A 466 -25.93 6.32 -20.60
N TYR A 467 -25.23 5.33 -20.06
CA TYR A 467 -25.15 5.12 -18.61
C TYR A 467 -23.87 5.73 -18.06
N LYS A 468 -24.01 6.52 -17.01
CA LYS A 468 -22.88 7.05 -16.23
C LYS A 468 -22.82 6.36 -14.88
N THR A 469 -21.62 6.03 -14.45
CA THR A 469 -21.36 5.44 -13.14
C THR A 469 -19.94 5.79 -12.70
N ASN A 470 -19.54 5.41 -11.49
CA ASN A 470 -18.18 5.56 -11.03
C ASN A 470 -17.79 4.43 -10.07
N SER A 471 -16.49 4.23 -9.91
CA SER A 471 -15.93 3.32 -8.91
C SER A 471 -14.56 3.82 -8.46
N THR A 472 -14.20 3.50 -7.23
CA THR A 472 -12.96 3.94 -6.59
C THR A 472 -12.00 2.76 -6.45
N THR A 473 -10.75 2.96 -6.86
CA THR A 473 -9.66 1.99 -6.63
C THR A 473 -9.33 1.90 -5.14
N ASN A 474 -8.78 0.76 -4.71
CA ASN A 474 -8.33 0.62 -3.33
C ASN A 474 -7.23 1.64 -3.01
N ALA A 475 -7.13 2.05 -1.75
CA ALA A 475 -6.06 2.92 -1.30
C ALA A 475 -4.68 2.27 -1.52
N VAL A 476 -3.62 3.09 -1.50
CA VAL A 476 -2.24 2.58 -1.50
C VAL A 476 -1.84 2.26 -0.07
N ALA A 477 -1.29 1.06 0.15
CA ALA A 477 -0.76 0.66 1.46
C ALA A 477 0.27 1.70 1.97
N PRO A 478 0.33 1.93 3.29
CA PRO A 478 1.38 2.74 3.92
C PRO A 478 2.78 2.19 3.60
N THR A 479 3.82 3.03 3.72
CA THR A 479 5.21 2.68 3.40
C THR A 479 6.16 2.75 4.58
N ALA A 480 5.74 3.40 5.68
CA ALA A 480 6.48 3.47 6.92
C ALA A 480 5.67 2.77 8.02
N PRO A 481 6.20 1.70 8.62
CA PRO A 481 5.49 0.95 9.64
C PRO A 481 5.32 1.75 10.93
N ALA A 482 4.41 1.26 11.78
CA ALA A 482 4.48 1.60 13.20
C ALA A 482 5.87 1.25 13.76
N GLY A 483 6.39 2.06 14.67
CA GLY A 483 7.70 1.86 15.29
C GLY A 483 7.60 1.23 16.68
N SER A 484 8.77 1.04 17.30
CA SER A 484 8.90 0.51 18.67
C SER A 484 7.97 1.20 19.65
N GLY A 485 7.44 0.42 20.58
CA GLY A 485 6.48 0.85 21.59
C GLY A 485 6.91 0.51 23.01
N THR A 486 6.15 1.01 23.97
CA THR A 486 6.32 0.72 25.40
C THR A 486 5.03 0.19 25.98
N PHE A 487 5.16 -0.70 26.96
CA PHE A 487 4.07 -1.10 27.82
C PHE A 487 4.01 -0.15 29.00
N GLY A 488 2.80 0.34 29.30
CA GLY A 488 2.54 1.12 30.51
C GLY A 488 2.19 0.18 31.67
N GLU A 489 1.01 0.38 32.22
CA GLU A 489 0.44 -0.49 33.24
C GLU A 489 0.09 -1.87 32.65
N ILE A 490 0.52 -2.93 33.35
CA ILE A 490 0.18 -4.33 33.07
C ILE A 490 -0.48 -4.89 34.33
N LYS A 491 -1.72 -5.35 34.20
CA LYS A 491 -2.51 -6.03 35.24
C LYS A 491 -2.68 -7.51 34.87
N SER A 492 -3.22 -8.30 35.79
CA SER A 492 -3.52 -9.71 35.53
C SER A 492 -4.48 -9.91 34.36
N ASP A 493 -5.37 -8.95 34.09
CA ASP A 493 -6.39 -9.02 33.03
C ASP A 493 -6.32 -7.90 31.97
N GLU A 494 -5.35 -6.99 32.07
CA GLU A 494 -5.27 -5.80 31.22
C GLU A 494 -3.83 -5.41 30.84
N VAL A 495 -3.61 -4.99 29.60
CA VAL A 495 -2.35 -4.41 29.11
C VAL A 495 -2.58 -3.05 28.47
N TYR A 496 -1.79 -2.04 28.86
CA TYR A 496 -1.68 -0.76 28.14
C TYR A 496 -0.49 -0.78 27.18
N LEU A 497 -0.76 -0.78 25.86
CA LEU A 497 0.25 -0.72 24.81
C LEU A 497 0.30 0.68 24.19
N SER A 498 1.51 1.23 24.01
CA SER A 498 1.75 2.41 23.19
C SER A 498 2.85 2.14 22.16
N PHE A 499 2.82 2.84 21.02
CA PHE A 499 3.77 2.67 19.91
C PHE A 499 4.01 3.98 19.16
N ASN A 500 5.04 4.03 18.32
CA ASN A 500 5.26 5.14 17.41
C ASN A 500 4.42 4.96 16.14
N LYS A 501 3.79 6.04 15.66
CA LYS A 501 2.99 5.97 14.43
C LYS A 501 3.88 5.84 13.20
N GLY A 502 3.45 5.02 12.25
CA GLY A 502 3.93 5.04 10.88
C GLY A 502 3.28 6.13 10.03
N ASP A 503 3.33 5.97 8.71
CA ASP A 503 2.71 6.89 7.74
C ASP A 503 1.26 6.54 7.37
N GLY A 504 0.69 5.49 7.98
CA GLY A 504 -0.70 5.11 7.78
C GLY A 504 -1.70 6.16 8.28
N ALA A 505 -2.79 6.33 7.53
CA ALA A 505 -3.93 7.16 7.94
C ALA A 505 -4.69 6.53 9.12
N ARG A 506 -4.65 5.20 9.27
CA ARG A 506 -5.23 4.43 10.39
C ARG A 506 -4.31 3.22 10.70
N ARG A 507 -4.56 2.55 11.83
CA ARG A 507 -3.83 1.33 12.22
C ARG A 507 -4.71 0.41 13.04
N ILE A 508 -4.47 -0.88 12.88
CA ILE A 508 -5.05 -1.90 13.74
C ILE A 508 -4.00 -2.49 14.68
N VAL A 509 -4.43 -2.95 15.85
CA VAL A 509 -3.62 -3.81 16.73
C VAL A 509 -4.30 -5.17 16.79
N VAL A 510 -3.56 -6.21 16.43
CA VAL A 510 -3.99 -7.61 16.51
C VAL A 510 -3.33 -8.24 17.72
N CYS A 511 -4.11 -8.80 18.64
CA CYS A 511 -3.65 -9.50 19.83
C CYS A 511 -3.79 -11.02 19.66
N LYS A 512 -2.84 -11.78 20.17
CA LYS A 512 -2.87 -13.26 20.19
C LYS A 512 -2.21 -13.82 21.44
N LYS A 513 -2.84 -14.82 22.07
CA LYS A 513 -2.29 -15.51 23.24
C LYS A 513 -1.19 -16.50 22.83
N GLY A 514 -0.07 -16.49 23.55
CA GLY A 514 0.99 -17.51 23.53
C GLY A 514 1.94 -17.53 22.33
N SER A 515 1.59 -16.93 21.19
CA SER A 515 2.48 -16.87 20.02
C SER A 515 2.20 -15.67 19.14
N GLU A 516 3.17 -15.33 18.28
CA GLU A 516 3.00 -14.30 17.26
C GLU A 516 1.95 -14.67 16.19
N MET A 517 1.39 -13.64 15.58
CA MET A 517 0.59 -13.72 14.36
C MET A 517 1.54 -13.60 13.15
N ASN A 518 1.35 -14.48 12.16
CA ASN A 518 2.22 -14.56 10.97
C ASN A 518 1.46 -14.34 9.65
N GLU A 519 0.13 -14.27 9.72
CA GLU A 519 -0.75 -14.08 8.58
C GLU A 519 -0.86 -12.60 8.19
N ASN A 520 -1.40 -12.34 7.01
CA ASN A 520 -1.64 -10.98 6.51
C ASN A 520 -3.07 -10.54 6.79
N ALA A 521 -3.25 -9.24 7.05
CA ALA A 521 -4.55 -8.60 7.01
C ALA A 521 -5.06 -8.58 5.54
N GLU A 522 -6.37 -8.75 5.36
CA GLU A 522 -7.00 -8.79 4.04
C GLU A 522 -7.26 -7.36 3.53
N ASP A 523 -6.67 -7.02 2.38
CA ASP A 523 -6.98 -5.77 1.69
C ASP A 523 -8.45 -5.73 1.25
N GLY A 524 -9.06 -4.54 1.29
CA GLY A 524 -10.47 -4.33 0.96
C GLY A 524 -11.44 -4.85 2.03
N ARG A 525 -10.96 -5.11 3.25
CA ARG A 525 -11.78 -5.47 4.41
C ARG A 525 -11.58 -4.49 5.55
N LYS A 526 -12.67 -4.10 6.21
CA LYS A 526 -12.62 -3.35 7.46
C LYS A 526 -12.84 -4.30 8.64
N TYR A 527 -11.86 -4.37 9.53
CA TYR A 527 -11.97 -5.15 10.75
C TYR A 527 -12.66 -4.34 11.85
N ARG A 528 -13.65 -4.96 12.51
CA ARG A 528 -14.20 -4.44 13.76
C ARG A 528 -13.22 -4.74 14.91
N ALA A 529 -12.79 -3.69 15.59
CA ALA A 529 -11.97 -3.79 16.79
C ALA A 529 -12.81 -3.79 18.07
N ASP A 530 -12.34 -4.47 19.11
CA ASP A 530 -12.87 -4.37 20.48
C ASP A 530 -11.71 -4.44 21.49
N SER A 531 -11.66 -3.50 22.44
CA SER A 531 -10.63 -3.49 23.48
C SER A 531 -10.67 -4.73 24.39
N THR A 532 -11.79 -5.46 24.41
CA THR A 532 -11.95 -6.72 25.14
C THR A 532 -11.44 -7.86 24.27
N PHE A 533 -10.35 -8.51 24.70
CA PHE A 533 -9.76 -9.61 23.94
C PHE A 533 -10.77 -10.74 23.71
N GLY A 534 -10.88 -11.18 22.46
CA GLY A 534 -11.86 -12.19 22.02
C GLY A 534 -13.07 -11.63 21.25
N ASN A 535 -13.46 -10.36 21.47
CA ASN A 535 -14.68 -9.79 20.90
C ASN A 535 -14.52 -9.14 19.53
N GLY A 536 -13.29 -8.76 19.16
CA GLY A 536 -12.97 -8.20 17.85
C GLY A 536 -13.00 -9.24 16.73
N ASP A 537 -12.92 -8.77 15.49
CA ASP A 537 -12.84 -9.65 14.32
C ASP A 537 -11.53 -10.44 14.30
N ASP A 538 -11.58 -11.61 13.68
CA ASP A 538 -10.40 -12.40 13.38
C ASP A 538 -9.59 -11.77 12.25
N CYS A 539 -8.30 -11.55 12.51
CA CYS A 539 -7.30 -11.17 11.52
C CYS A 539 -6.19 -12.22 11.56
N GLY A 540 -6.20 -13.14 10.60
CA GLY A 540 -5.39 -14.36 10.68
C GLY A 540 -5.77 -15.20 11.89
N SER A 541 -4.78 -15.59 12.69
CA SER A 541 -4.96 -16.34 13.94
C SER A 541 -5.12 -15.46 15.19
N GLY A 542 -5.20 -14.14 15.04
CA GLY A 542 -5.34 -13.18 16.14
C GLY A 542 -6.66 -12.38 16.10
N LYS A 543 -6.93 -11.64 17.18
CA LYS A 543 -8.12 -10.80 17.35
C LYS A 543 -7.78 -9.33 17.23
N VAL A 544 -8.55 -8.56 16.47
CA VAL A 544 -8.35 -7.11 16.35
C VAL A 544 -8.84 -6.41 17.61
N VAL A 545 -7.93 -5.83 18.39
CA VAL A 545 -8.20 -5.18 19.68
C VAL A 545 -8.18 -3.65 19.62
N TYR A 546 -7.73 -3.10 18.49
CA TYR A 546 -7.75 -1.66 18.24
C TYR A 546 -7.89 -1.39 16.74
N ASP A 547 -8.64 -0.34 16.40
CA ASP A 547 -8.66 0.31 15.08
C ASP A 547 -8.81 1.82 15.28
N GLY A 548 -7.85 2.62 14.80
CA GLY A 548 -7.97 4.07 14.90
C GLY A 548 -6.79 4.88 14.39
N THR A 549 -6.83 6.18 14.70
CA THR A 549 -5.81 7.17 14.32
C THR A 549 -4.79 7.45 15.43
N GLY A 550 -5.02 6.91 16.64
CA GLY A 550 -4.13 7.05 17.80
C GLY A 550 -2.94 6.09 17.75
N ASN A 551 -2.16 6.06 18.82
CA ASN A 551 -0.93 5.27 18.93
C ASN A 551 -0.80 4.51 20.25
N SER A 552 -1.95 4.25 20.88
CA SER A 552 -2.03 3.50 22.14
C SER A 552 -3.40 2.87 22.30
N CYS A 553 -3.48 1.74 23.00
CA CYS A 553 -4.72 1.09 23.36
C CYS A 553 -4.61 0.35 24.72
N ARG A 554 -5.76 0.21 25.39
CA ARG A 554 -5.94 -0.73 26.52
C ARG A 554 -6.59 -1.99 25.99
N ILE A 555 -6.00 -3.14 26.30
CA ILE A 555 -6.52 -4.46 25.97
C ILE A 555 -6.94 -5.13 27.28
N LYS A 556 -8.20 -5.51 27.39
CA LYS A 556 -8.86 -6.05 28.60
C LYS A 556 -9.24 -7.52 28.44
N HIS A 557 -9.61 -8.17 29.54
CA HIS A 557 -10.08 -9.56 29.57
C HIS A 557 -9.01 -10.52 29.03
N LEU A 558 -7.78 -10.27 29.48
CA LEU A 558 -6.66 -11.17 29.30
C LEU A 558 -6.67 -12.22 30.42
N ASP A 559 -6.14 -13.40 30.13
CA ASP A 559 -5.92 -14.41 31.15
C ASP A 559 -4.70 -14.00 31.97
N ASP A 560 -4.72 -14.28 33.27
CA ASP A 560 -3.57 -14.04 34.14
C ASP A 560 -2.42 -15.01 33.83
N ASN A 561 -1.21 -14.65 34.29
CA ASN A 561 0.00 -15.43 34.09
C ASN A 561 0.21 -15.92 32.63
N SER A 562 -0.13 -15.08 31.66
CA SER A 562 -0.18 -15.45 30.25
C SER A 562 0.55 -14.44 29.39
N THR A 563 1.32 -14.93 28.41
CA THR A 563 1.98 -14.09 27.42
C THR A 563 1.07 -13.81 26.24
N TYR A 564 0.95 -12.54 25.87
CA TYR A 564 0.22 -12.07 24.69
C TYR A 564 1.17 -11.36 23.73
N HIS A 565 0.98 -11.62 22.43
CA HIS A 565 1.70 -10.99 21.34
C HIS A 565 0.78 -10.01 20.61
N PHE A 566 1.32 -8.84 20.30
CA PHE A 566 0.63 -7.74 19.64
C PHE A 566 1.30 -7.44 18.32
N THR A 567 0.52 -7.32 17.26
CA THR A 567 0.97 -6.92 15.92
C THR A 567 0.25 -5.64 15.52
N VAL A 568 0.99 -4.57 15.30
CA VAL A 568 0.48 -3.28 14.84
C VAL A 568 0.66 -3.20 13.32
N ILE A 569 -0.44 -2.94 12.62
CA ILE A 569 -0.48 -2.88 11.15
C ILE A 569 -1.06 -1.53 10.75
N GLU A 570 -0.27 -0.71 10.08
CA GLU A 570 -0.70 0.55 9.48
C GLU A 570 -1.57 0.26 8.25
N TYR A 571 -2.59 1.10 7.99
CA TYR A 571 -3.39 1.01 6.77
C TYR A 571 -3.94 2.35 6.30
N ASN A 572 -4.27 2.41 5.00
CA ASN A 572 -4.94 3.53 4.36
C ASN A 572 -6.30 3.08 3.78
N GLY A 573 -7.18 4.04 3.50
CA GLY A 573 -8.53 3.77 2.96
C GLY A 573 -9.59 3.51 4.03
N ASP A 574 -10.81 3.23 3.59
CA ASP A 574 -11.95 2.91 4.47
C ASP A 574 -12.80 1.79 3.86
N ASN A 575 -13.56 1.11 4.72
CA ASN A 575 -14.50 0.03 4.39
C ASN A 575 -13.90 -1.02 3.44
N ASP A 576 -14.44 -1.16 2.23
CA ASP A 576 -14.04 -2.14 1.23
C ASP A 576 -12.85 -1.67 0.37
N LYS A 577 -12.23 -0.53 0.71
CA LYS A 577 -11.10 0.09 -0.01
C LYS A 577 -9.82 0.19 0.84
N THR A 578 -9.78 -0.49 1.98
CA THR A 578 -8.60 -0.54 2.86
C THR A 578 -7.41 -1.21 2.17
N SER A 579 -6.20 -0.75 2.48
CA SER A 579 -4.95 -1.44 2.10
C SER A 579 -3.97 -1.41 3.26
N TYR A 580 -3.56 -2.60 3.70
CA TYR A 580 -2.75 -2.83 4.90
C TYR A 580 -1.27 -2.98 4.55
N ASP A 581 -0.39 -2.40 5.38
CA ASP A 581 1.06 -2.62 5.29
C ASP A 581 1.41 -3.99 5.88
N ASN A 582 1.22 -5.03 5.08
CA ASN A 582 1.49 -6.40 5.48
C ASN A 582 2.99 -6.76 5.46
N ASP A 583 3.82 -5.94 4.83
CA ASP A 583 5.25 -6.21 4.67
C ASP A 583 6.06 -5.64 5.86
N HIS A 584 5.56 -4.61 6.53
CA HIS A 584 6.25 -3.96 7.65
C HIS A 584 5.35 -3.87 8.90
N LYS A 585 5.25 -4.96 9.66
CA LYS A 585 4.45 -5.02 10.89
C LYS A 585 5.32 -4.75 12.11
N TYR A 586 4.84 -3.96 13.07
CA TYR A 586 5.49 -3.87 14.39
C TYR A 586 4.95 -4.96 15.31
N LYS A 587 5.85 -5.74 15.91
CA LYS A 587 5.51 -6.85 16.79
C LYS A 587 6.12 -6.64 18.17
N CYS A 588 5.36 -6.94 19.22
CA CYS A 588 5.82 -6.93 20.60
C CYS A 588 5.01 -7.92 21.45
N SER A 589 5.43 -8.18 22.69
CA SER A 589 4.73 -9.07 23.61
C SER A 589 4.82 -8.60 25.06
N ALA A 590 3.79 -8.90 25.85
CA ALA A 590 3.76 -8.68 27.29
C ALA A 590 3.19 -9.91 28.00
N SER A 591 3.57 -10.12 29.26
CA SER A 591 2.99 -11.18 30.10
C SER A 591 2.20 -10.54 31.24
N THR A 592 0.99 -11.00 31.46
CA THR A 592 0.17 -10.59 32.60
C THR A 592 0.72 -11.24 33.88
N PRO A 593 0.79 -10.51 35.02
CA PRO A 593 1.08 -11.11 36.32
C PRO A 593 -0.06 -12.04 36.75
N ARG A 594 0.15 -12.82 37.81
CA ARG A 594 -0.95 -13.53 38.49
C ARG A 594 -1.88 -12.53 39.18
N THR A 595 -3.13 -12.91 39.37
CA THR A 595 -4.09 -12.11 40.14
C THR A 595 -3.72 -12.13 41.63
N ASP A 596 -3.72 -10.96 42.24
CA ASP A 596 -3.48 -10.68 43.66
C ASP A 596 -4.52 -9.62 44.06
N SER A 597 -5.62 -10.07 44.65
CA SER A 597 -6.85 -9.31 44.84
C SER A 597 -6.74 -8.28 45.96
N ASP A 598 -5.93 -8.53 46.98
CA ASP A 598 -5.72 -7.62 48.11
C ASP A 598 -4.36 -6.92 48.13
N ASN A 599 -3.49 -7.24 47.15
CA ASN A 599 -2.17 -6.66 46.94
C ASN A 599 -1.20 -6.89 48.11
N ASP A 600 -1.30 -8.03 48.79
CA ASP A 600 -0.39 -8.40 49.87
C ASP A 600 0.93 -9.01 49.37
N GLY A 601 1.02 -9.28 48.06
CA GLY A 601 2.19 -9.83 47.38
C GLY A 601 2.15 -11.35 47.19
N VAL A 602 1.08 -12.02 47.60
CA VAL A 602 0.80 -13.44 47.34
C VAL A 602 -0.31 -13.53 46.28
N ALA A 603 -0.14 -14.40 45.28
CA ALA A 603 -1.18 -14.58 44.28
C ALA A 603 -2.41 -15.27 44.89
N ASP A 604 -3.62 -14.96 44.43
CA ASP A 604 -4.88 -15.50 44.96
C ASP A 604 -4.92 -17.05 45.01
N ILE A 605 -4.21 -17.72 44.10
CA ILE A 605 -4.13 -19.19 44.04
C ILE A 605 -3.18 -19.79 45.09
N GLU A 606 -2.27 -18.98 45.62
CA GLU A 606 -1.29 -19.32 46.65
C GLU A 606 -1.70 -18.74 48.03
N ASP A 607 -2.73 -17.90 48.08
CA ASP A 607 -3.22 -17.23 49.29
C ASP A 607 -4.49 -17.91 49.86
N GLU A 608 -4.47 -18.30 51.14
CA GLU A 608 -5.67 -18.81 51.83
C GLU A 608 -6.68 -17.70 52.18
N PHE A 609 -6.26 -16.44 52.13
CA PHE A 609 -7.01 -15.24 52.46
C PHE A 609 -6.93 -14.15 51.36
N PRO A 610 -7.29 -14.45 50.10
CA PRO A 610 -7.07 -13.59 48.93
C PRO A 610 -7.82 -12.24 48.93
N ASN A 611 -8.50 -11.88 50.02
CA ASN A 611 -9.21 -10.60 50.17
C ASN A 611 -8.90 -9.91 51.50
N ASP A 612 -7.89 -10.36 52.25
CA ASP A 612 -7.48 -9.82 53.55
C ASP A 612 -5.95 -9.66 53.56
N ALA A 613 -5.47 -8.47 53.17
CA ALA A 613 -4.05 -8.15 53.01
C ALA A 613 -3.19 -8.25 54.28
N HIS A 614 -3.77 -8.71 55.39
CA HIS A 614 -3.08 -8.94 56.65
C HIS A 614 -2.93 -10.42 56.99
N LYS A 615 -3.42 -11.35 56.17
CA LYS A 615 -3.36 -12.80 56.37
C LYS A 615 -3.05 -13.47 55.03
N ALA A 616 -2.32 -14.58 55.07
CA ALA A 616 -1.93 -15.32 53.86
C ALA A 616 -1.98 -16.84 54.03
N TYR A 617 -1.58 -17.37 55.19
CA TYR A 617 -1.44 -18.83 55.39
C TYR A 617 -1.94 -19.28 56.77
N THR A 618 -2.40 -20.54 56.88
CA THR A 618 -2.71 -21.17 58.16
C THR A 618 -1.88 -22.44 58.43
N PHE A 619 -1.52 -22.64 59.69
CA PHE A 619 -0.80 -23.82 60.16
C PHE A 619 -1.51 -24.41 61.39
N THR A 620 -2.02 -25.63 61.28
CA THR A 620 -2.77 -26.28 62.35
C THR A 620 -1.98 -27.38 63.05
N TYR A 621 -2.01 -27.38 64.39
CA TYR A 621 -1.42 -28.41 65.23
C TYR A 621 -2.41 -28.94 66.30
N PRO A 622 -2.57 -30.26 66.45
CA PRO A 622 -2.09 -31.28 65.52
C PRO A 622 -2.70 -31.12 64.12
N SER A 623 -1.97 -31.59 63.10
CA SER A 623 -2.40 -31.46 61.69
C SER A 623 -3.69 -32.25 61.40
N ALA A 624 -3.95 -33.32 62.17
CA ALA A 624 -5.19 -34.08 62.14
C ALA A 624 -5.75 -34.31 63.55
N GLY A 625 -7.07 -34.13 63.71
CA GLY A 625 -7.75 -34.34 64.98
C GLY A 625 -7.28 -33.40 66.10
N PHE A 626 -7.54 -33.81 67.35
CA PHE A 626 -7.04 -33.17 68.57
C PHE A 626 -5.87 -33.96 69.13
N GLY A 627 -5.00 -33.31 69.92
CA GLY A 627 -4.12 -33.99 70.88
C GLY A 627 -4.78 -34.05 72.25
N THR A 628 -4.32 -34.91 73.16
CA THR A 628 -4.81 -34.98 74.54
C THR A 628 -3.72 -34.57 75.52
N LEU A 629 -4.08 -33.69 76.45
CA LEU A 629 -3.35 -33.38 77.67
C LEU A 629 -4.02 -34.10 78.85
N MET A 630 -3.22 -34.69 79.73
CA MET A 630 -3.67 -35.39 80.93
C MET A 630 -2.81 -34.96 82.11
N TYR A 631 -3.42 -34.69 83.26
CA TYR A 631 -2.73 -34.17 84.45
C TYR A 631 -3.07 -34.97 85.69
N GLU A 632 -2.12 -34.96 86.61
CA GLU A 632 -2.26 -35.25 88.04
C GLU A 632 -2.21 -33.93 88.84
N ASP A 633 -2.98 -33.81 89.92
CA ASP A 633 -3.13 -32.58 90.71
C ASP A 633 -2.48 -32.64 92.11
N LEU A 634 -2.00 -33.81 92.54
CA LEU A 634 -1.38 -34.00 93.85
C LEU A 634 0.13 -33.73 93.90
N TRP A 635 0.77 -33.30 92.80
CA TRP A 635 2.18 -32.88 92.79
C TRP A 635 2.48 -31.94 93.98
N PRO A 636 3.58 -32.11 94.74
CA PRO A 636 4.72 -33.01 94.48
C PRO A 636 4.54 -34.47 94.93
N ALA A 637 3.40 -34.83 95.52
CA ALA A 637 3.07 -36.21 95.86
C ALA A 637 2.59 -36.99 94.61
N MET A 638 2.67 -38.32 94.67
CA MET A 638 2.35 -39.19 93.53
C MET A 638 0.84 -39.34 93.27
N GLY A 639 0.00 -39.25 94.32
CA GLY A 639 -1.43 -39.54 94.19
C GLY A 639 -1.73 -41.02 93.90
N ASP A 640 -2.88 -41.26 93.29
CA ASP A 640 -3.32 -42.56 92.74
C ASP A 640 -2.94 -42.77 91.27
N TYR A 641 -2.40 -41.73 90.62
CA TYR A 641 -1.61 -41.83 89.39
C TYR A 641 -2.39 -42.35 88.17
N ASP A 642 -3.65 -41.96 88.03
CA ASP A 642 -4.55 -42.38 86.95
C ASP A 642 -4.61 -41.41 85.74
N PHE A 643 -3.99 -40.23 85.86
CA PHE A 643 -3.88 -39.14 84.89
C PHE A 643 -5.23 -38.61 84.40
N ASN A 644 -6.26 -38.64 85.25
CA ASN A 644 -7.57 -38.12 84.87
C ASN A 644 -8.02 -36.90 85.69
N ASP A 645 -7.19 -36.38 86.61
CA ASP A 645 -7.52 -35.21 87.43
C ASP A 645 -7.94 -34.01 86.58
N LEU A 646 -7.31 -33.85 85.41
CA LEU A 646 -7.82 -33.04 84.31
C LEU A 646 -7.43 -33.66 82.95
N VAL A 647 -8.41 -33.91 82.08
CA VAL A 647 -8.19 -34.38 80.71
C VAL A 647 -8.71 -33.34 79.72
N VAL A 648 -7.81 -32.82 78.87
CA VAL A 648 -8.13 -31.76 77.88
C VAL A 648 -7.64 -32.16 76.51
N ASP A 649 -8.55 -32.28 75.55
CA ASP A 649 -8.19 -32.35 74.15
C ASP A 649 -7.87 -30.94 73.61
N TYR A 650 -6.82 -30.77 72.80
CA TYR A 650 -6.43 -29.47 72.27
C TYR A 650 -6.12 -29.49 70.77
N ARG A 651 -6.37 -28.37 70.12
CA ARG A 651 -5.96 -28.07 68.75
C ARG A 651 -5.80 -26.56 68.58
N TYR A 652 -4.79 -26.11 67.87
CA TYR A 652 -4.65 -24.70 67.54
C TYR A 652 -4.27 -24.46 66.08
N THR A 653 -4.72 -23.33 65.55
CA THR A 653 -4.37 -22.86 64.20
C THR A 653 -3.66 -21.52 64.32
N THR A 654 -2.46 -21.44 63.75
CA THR A 654 -1.68 -20.22 63.63
C THR A 654 -1.90 -19.62 62.24
N THR A 655 -2.31 -18.37 62.17
CA THR A 655 -2.46 -17.61 60.92
C THR A 655 -1.30 -16.64 60.77
N THR A 656 -0.71 -16.54 59.57
CA THR A 656 0.39 -15.62 59.26
C THR A 656 0.03 -14.68 58.11
N ASN A 657 0.70 -13.52 57.99
CA ASN A 657 0.65 -12.65 56.81
C ASN A 657 1.64 -13.09 55.72
N ALA A 658 1.65 -12.44 54.54
CA ALA A 658 2.57 -12.72 53.43
C ALA A 658 4.07 -12.72 53.81
N SER A 659 4.44 -11.97 54.85
CA SER A 659 5.81 -11.91 55.38
C SER A 659 6.11 -12.98 56.43
N ASN A 660 5.26 -13.99 56.59
CA ASN A 660 5.35 -15.06 57.60
C ASN A 660 5.36 -14.56 59.05
N ASN A 661 4.81 -13.36 59.33
CA ASN A 661 4.59 -12.92 60.70
C ASN A 661 3.27 -13.51 61.22
N VAL A 662 3.29 -14.02 62.45
CA VAL A 662 2.09 -14.52 63.13
C VAL A 662 1.13 -13.36 63.35
N VAL A 663 -0.10 -13.54 62.88
CA VAL A 663 -1.22 -12.60 63.02
C VAL A 663 -2.05 -12.97 64.24
N GLU A 664 -2.45 -14.23 64.32
CA GLU A 664 -3.22 -14.76 65.44
C GLU A 664 -3.01 -16.27 65.59
N VAL A 665 -3.28 -16.77 66.80
CA VAL A 665 -3.37 -18.19 67.08
C VAL A 665 -4.72 -18.47 67.74
N SER A 666 -5.52 -19.31 67.10
CA SER A 666 -6.82 -19.77 67.62
C SER A 666 -6.66 -21.13 68.29
N TYR A 667 -6.79 -21.17 69.61
CA TYR A 667 -6.76 -22.39 70.41
C TYR A 667 -8.16 -22.91 70.67
N THR A 668 -8.33 -24.22 70.58
CA THR A 668 -9.52 -24.95 71.00
C THR A 668 -9.11 -25.96 72.05
N PHE A 669 -9.66 -25.84 73.25
CA PHE A 669 -9.51 -26.76 74.37
C PHE A 669 -10.85 -27.43 74.64
N VAL A 670 -10.88 -28.75 74.72
CA VAL A 670 -12.05 -29.57 74.98
C VAL A 670 -11.82 -30.30 76.28
N THR A 671 -12.41 -29.82 77.37
CA THR A 671 -12.33 -30.50 78.68
C THR A 671 -13.20 -31.74 78.65
N ARG A 672 -12.58 -32.91 78.83
CA ARG A 672 -13.22 -34.23 78.71
C ARG A 672 -13.54 -34.86 80.05
N ALA A 673 -12.71 -34.64 81.07
CA ALA A 673 -12.90 -35.20 82.40
C ALA A 673 -12.18 -34.37 83.48
N ILE A 674 -12.69 -34.48 84.71
CA ILE A 674 -12.14 -33.88 85.94
C ILE A 674 -12.23 -34.95 87.03
N GLY A 675 -11.12 -35.65 87.30
CA GLY A 675 -11.00 -36.74 88.28
C GLY A 675 -10.49 -36.33 89.66
N GLY A 676 -10.06 -35.08 89.82
CA GLY A 676 -9.47 -34.59 91.06
C GLY A 676 -10.46 -33.80 91.91
N SER A 677 -10.39 -33.93 93.23
CA SER A 677 -11.27 -33.16 94.14
C SER A 677 -10.87 -31.69 94.30
N LEU A 678 -9.69 -31.32 93.80
CA LEU A 678 -9.19 -29.96 93.85
C LEU A 678 -9.82 -29.11 92.75
N HIS A 679 -10.14 -27.87 93.09
CA HIS A 679 -10.62 -26.88 92.13
C HIS A 679 -9.44 -26.35 91.31
N ASN A 680 -9.10 -27.06 90.24
CA ASN A 680 -7.91 -26.79 89.43
C ASN A 680 -8.20 -25.79 88.31
N GLY A 681 -7.27 -24.86 88.09
CA GLY A 681 -7.23 -23.99 86.92
C GLY A 681 -6.40 -24.59 85.78
N PHE A 682 -6.54 -24.07 84.56
CA PHE A 682 -5.75 -24.50 83.41
C PHE A 682 -5.26 -23.28 82.61
N ALA A 683 -3.96 -23.27 82.32
CA ALA A 683 -3.28 -22.15 81.66
C ALA A 683 -2.16 -22.65 80.75
N PHE A 684 -1.59 -21.76 79.94
CA PHE A 684 -0.38 -22.06 79.20
C PHE A 684 0.55 -20.85 79.10
N GLN A 685 1.85 -21.14 79.17
CA GLN A 685 2.90 -20.19 78.83
C GLN A 685 3.33 -20.41 77.37
N LEU A 686 3.67 -19.31 76.70
CA LEU A 686 4.40 -19.35 75.43
C LEU A 686 5.88 -19.12 75.72
N ASP A 687 6.62 -20.22 75.82
CA ASP A 687 8.04 -20.20 76.21
C ASP A 687 8.86 -19.34 75.25
N GLY A 688 9.56 -18.34 75.78
CA GLY A 688 10.41 -17.42 75.01
C GLY A 688 9.67 -16.33 74.24
N ILE A 689 8.34 -16.32 74.25
CA ILE A 689 7.54 -15.26 73.62
C ILE A 689 7.19 -14.21 74.67
N ASN A 690 7.74 -13.01 74.54
CA ASN A 690 7.48 -11.93 75.49
C ASN A 690 5.99 -11.50 75.47
N LYS A 691 5.41 -11.19 76.63
CA LYS A 691 4.01 -10.71 76.75
C LYS A 691 3.71 -9.48 75.89
N ASP A 692 4.71 -8.64 75.60
CA ASP A 692 4.56 -7.41 74.79
C ASP A 692 4.47 -7.70 73.28
N LYS A 693 4.67 -8.96 72.85
CA LYS A 693 4.36 -9.45 71.49
C LYS A 693 2.86 -9.74 71.29
N ILE A 694 2.05 -9.68 72.35
CA ILE A 694 0.62 -9.98 72.31
C ILE A 694 -0.16 -8.67 72.27
N THR A 695 -1.04 -8.52 71.28
CA THR A 695 -1.96 -7.39 71.15
C THR A 695 -3.20 -7.60 72.01
N SER A 696 -3.83 -8.77 71.94
CA SER A 696 -5.00 -9.09 72.76
C SER A 696 -5.24 -10.60 72.88
N ILE A 697 -5.92 -10.99 73.96
CA ILE A 697 -6.38 -12.35 74.22
C ILE A 697 -7.88 -12.30 74.48
N THR A 698 -8.63 -13.20 73.84
CA THR A 698 -10.07 -13.36 74.06
C THR A 698 -10.45 -14.83 74.23
N GLY A 699 -11.61 -15.09 74.83
CA GLY A 699 -12.20 -16.43 74.95
C GLY A 699 -11.80 -17.23 76.19
N SER A 700 -11.10 -16.62 77.15
CA SER A 700 -10.87 -17.22 78.46
C SER A 700 -12.20 -17.41 79.20
N LYS A 701 -12.35 -18.51 79.92
CA LYS A 701 -13.46 -18.79 80.84
C LYS A 701 -13.11 -18.51 82.30
N ALA A 702 -12.04 -17.77 82.57
CA ALA A 702 -11.61 -17.45 83.93
C ALA A 702 -12.21 -16.13 84.45
N SER A 703 -12.99 -16.17 85.53
CA SER A 703 -13.64 -14.94 86.05
C SER A 703 -13.94 -14.88 87.55
N GLY A 704 -13.67 -15.93 88.32
CA GLY A 704 -14.09 -16.05 89.73
C GLY A 704 -12.95 -16.01 90.76
N ALA A 705 -11.74 -16.43 90.39
CA ALA A 705 -10.67 -16.64 91.36
C ALA A 705 -9.96 -15.34 91.77
N ALA A 706 -9.78 -15.15 93.09
CA ALA A 706 -9.21 -13.93 93.67
C ALA A 706 -7.73 -13.68 93.34
N TRP A 707 -7.00 -14.71 92.90
CA TRP A 707 -5.58 -14.62 92.53
C TRP A 707 -5.35 -14.15 91.08
N ILE A 708 -6.41 -14.04 90.26
CA ILE A 708 -6.29 -13.63 88.86
C ILE A 708 -5.89 -12.15 88.79
N SER A 709 -4.84 -11.89 88.01
CA SER A 709 -4.39 -10.54 87.68
C SER A 709 -3.90 -10.50 86.24
N LEU A 710 -4.57 -9.72 85.39
CA LEU A 710 -4.30 -9.65 83.95
C LEU A 710 -3.78 -8.27 83.54
N ASN A 711 -2.87 -8.25 82.55
CA ASN A 711 -2.45 -7.04 81.86
C ASN A 711 -3.54 -6.58 80.87
N GLY A 712 -3.42 -5.35 80.34
CA GLY A 712 -4.38 -4.80 79.38
C GLY A 712 -4.51 -5.57 78.06
N ASN A 713 -3.52 -6.39 77.69
CA ASN A 713 -3.57 -7.28 76.53
C ASN A 713 -4.10 -8.69 76.84
N GLY A 714 -4.56 -8.93 78.09
CA GLY A 714 -5.13 -10.20 78.54
C GLY A 714 -4.11 -11.25 78.99
N THR A 715 -2.80 -10.97 78.92
CA THR A 715 -1.77 -11.87 79.50
C THR A 715 -1.77 -11.78 81.02
N GLU A 716 -1.39 -12.84 81.71
CA GLU A 716 -1.26 -12.79 83.16
C GLU A 716 -0.15 -11.81 83.62
N ALA A 717 -0.45 -10.96 84.59
CA ALA A 717 0.49 -9.99 85.15
C ALA A 717 1.61 -10.69 85.94
N GLY A 718 2.82 -10.11 85.93
CA GLY A 718 3.98 -10.62 86.69
C GLY A 718 4.88 -11.60 85.93
N HIS A 719 4.64 -11.81 84.63
CA HIS A 719 5.46 -12.66 83.76
C HIS A 719 6.22 -11.85 82.70
N THR A 720 7.39 -12.33 82.28
CA THR A 720 8.08 -11.84 81.08
C THR A 720 7.54 -12.51 79.82
N ASN A 721 7.37 -13.84 79.87
CA ASN A 721 6.74 -14.59 78.79
C ASN A 721 5.22 -14.34 78.78
N ALA A 722 4.60 -14.45 77.62
CA ALA A 722 3.15 -14.42 77.45
C ALA A 722 2.55 -15.63 78.17
N ASN A 723 1.77 -15.37 79.20
CA ASN A 723 1.08 -16.39 79.97
C ASN A 723 -0.43 -16.18 79.84
N VAL A 724 -1.15 -17.25 79.50
CA VAL A 724 -2.52 -17.21 79.03
C VAL A 724 -3.38 -18.13 79.87
N LEU A 725 -4.34 -17.54 80.60
CA LEU A 725 -5.27 -18.28 81.43
C LEU A 725 -6.45 -18.78 80.59
N VAL A 726 -6.68 -20.09 80.57
CA VAL A 726 -7.79 -20.72 79.83
C VAL A 726 -9.05 -20.72 80.69
N LEU A 727 -8.92 -21.20 81.92
CA LEU A 727 -9.97 -21.26 82.96
C LEU A 727 -9.30 -21.23 84.33
N ASP A 728 -9.98 -20.72 85.34
CA ASP A 728 -9.50 -20.65 86.73
C ASP A 728 -10.00 -21.79 87.61
N ASP A 729 -11.17 -22.34 87.32
CA ASP A 729 -11.72 -23.52 88.00
C ASP A 729 -12.44 -24.46 87.03
N ALA A 730 -11.92 -25.68 86.87
CA ALA A 730 -12.48 -26.69 85.98
C ALA A 730 -13.91 -27.09 86.38
N TYR A 731 -14.25 -27.04 87.68
CA TYR A 731 -15.59 -27.37 88.14
C TYR A 731 -16.64 -26.31 87.79
N GLU A 732 -16.26 -25.12 87.31
CA GLU A 732 -17.22 -24.16 86.76
C GLU A 732 -17.78 -24.60 85.41
N LEU A 733 -17.13 -25.56 84.72
CA LEU A 733 -17.59 -26.07 83.43
C LEU A 733 -18.73 -27.08 83.53
N PHE A 734 -18.87 -27.77 84.67
CA PHE A 734 -19.81 -28.88 84.84
C PHE A 734 -20.44 -28.92 86.23
N THR A 735 -21.72 -29.24 86.30
CA THR A 735 -22.37 -29.59 87.56
C THR A 735 -22.19 -31.08 87.85
N VAL A 736 -21.43 -31.44 88.89
CA VAL A 736 -21.18 -32.84 89.28
C VAL A 736 -22.49 -33.57 89.60
N PRO A 737 -22.74 -34.79 89.09
CA PRO A 737 -23.97 -35.52 89.38
C PRO A 737 -24.05 -35.91 90.86
N GLY A 738 -25.24 -35.75 91.47
CA GLY A 738 -25.46 -36.12 92.87
C GLY A 738 -25.13 -37.59 93.13
N GLY A 739 -24.29 -37.85 94.14
CA GLY A 739 -23.81 -39.19 94.51
C GLY A 739 -22.48 -39.60 93.90
N TYR A 740 -21.89 -38.78 93.03
CA TYR A 740 -20.56 -38.97 92.45
C TYR A 740 -19.64 -37.80 92.82
N SER A 741 -18.33 -38.01 92.74
CA SER A 741 -17.32 -37.00 93.12
C SER A 741 -16.73 -36.24 91.93
N PHE A 742 -16.77 -36.83 90.74
CA PHE A 742 -15.94 -36.43 89.60
C PHE A 742 -16.71 -36.39 88.28
N VAL A 743 -16.12 -35.77 87.27
CA VAL A 743 -16.71 -35.58 85.95
C VAL A 743 -16.12 -36.59 84.98
N ASN A 744 -16.97 -37.46 84.45
CA ASN A 744 -16.67 -38.42 83.37
C ASN A 744 -15.56 -39.47 83.65
N THR A 745 -15.02 -39.59 84.87
CA THR A 745 -13.99 -40.58 85.24
C THR A 745 -14.55 -41.89 85.81
N ASP A 746 -15.79 -41.90 86.30
CA ASP A 746 -16.50 -43.11 86.72
C ASP A 746 -17.52 -43.55 85.64
N PRO A 747 -17.36 -44.74 85.02
CA PRO A 747 -18.30 -45.26 84.03
C PRO A 747 -19.73 -45.47 84.55
N ALA A 748 -19.93 -45.60 85.87
CA ALA A 748 -21.24 -45.71 86.50
C ALA A 748 -21.96 -44.35 86.61
N ALA A 749 -21.22 -43.23 86.58
CA ALA A 749 -21.80 -41.89 86.60
C ALA A 749 -22.47 -41.54 85.26
N PRO A 750 -23.51 -40.68 85.27
CA PRO A 750 -24.03 -40.07 84.06
C PRO A 750 -22.93 -39.32 83.30
N TYR A 751 -22.81 -39.56 81.99
CA TYR A 751 -21.88 -38.83 81.12
C TYR A 751 -22.40 -37.41 80.89
N LEU A 752 -21.57 -36.41 81.19
CA LEU A 752 -21.94 -34.99 81.09
C LEU A 752 -21.58 -34.35 79.73
N GLY A 753 -21.01 -35.12 78.80
CA GLY A 753 -20.45 -34.57 77.57
C GLY A 753 -19.10 -33.90 77.81
N THR A 754 -18.72 -33.01 76.91
CA THR A 754 -17.47 -32.23 76.97
C THR A 754 -17.77 -30.74 76.89
N ASP A 755 -16.94 -29.90 77.51
CA ASP A 755 -17.01 -28.44 77.33
C ASP A 755 -15.88 -27.96 76.42
N THR A 756 -16.18 -27.03 75.51
CA THR A 756 -15.19 -26.44 74.61
C THR A 756 -14.93 -24.98 74.95
N THR A 757 -13.67 -24.67 75.22
CA THR A 757 -13.15 -23.30 75.36
C THR A 757 -12.35 -22.93 74.11
N ARG A 758 -12.78 -21.87 73.42
CA ARG A 758 -12.10 -21.34 72.22
C ARG A 758 -11.46 -20.02 72.57
N MET A 759 -10.14 -19.94 72.40
CA MET A 759 -9.36 -18.75 72.66
C MET A 759 -8.71 -18.23 71.39
N THR A 760 -8.58 -16.91 71.29
CA THR A 760 -7.77 -16.27 70.23
C THR A 760 -6.71 -15.39 70.88
N VAL A 761 -5.46 -15.63 70.51
CA VAL A 761 -4.31 -14.80 70.88
C VAL A 761 -3.87 -14.04 69.65
N LYS A 762 -4.05 -12.72 69.63
CA LYS A 762 -3.68 -11.86 68.50
C LYS A 762 -2.30 -11.25 68.71
N PHE A 763 -1.46 -11.35 67.69
CA PHE A 763 -0.12 -10.77 67.59
C PHE A 763 -0.10 -9.54 66.67
N LEU A 764 -1.04 -9.45 65.73
CA LEU A 764 -1.28 -8.31 64.86
C LEU A 764 -2.79 -8.04 64.79
N VAL A 765 -3.19 -6.78 64.71
CA VAL A 765 -4.57 -6.36 64.42
C VAL A 765 -4.52 -5.35 63.29
N ASP A 766 -5.16 -5.65 62.16
CA ASP A 766 -5.17 -4.80 60.97
C ASP A 766 -3.76 -4.34 60.54
N GLY A 767 -2.81 -5.29 60.54
CA GLY A 767 -1.40 -5.04 60.23
C GLY A 767 -0.59 -4.31 61.31
N VAL A 768 -1.22 -3.84 62.40
CA VAL A 768 -0.55 -3.11 63.49
C VAL A 768 0.05 -4.07 64.52
N ALA A 769 1.36 -3.91 64.74
CA ALA A 769 2.10 -4.68 65.74
C ALA A 769 2.03 -4.05 67.15
N PRO A 770 2.10 -4.85 68.22
CA PRO A 770 2.16 -4.36 69.59
C PRO A 770 3.54 -3.77 69.91
N SER A 771 3.72 -3.25 71.12
CA SER A 771 4.96 -2.59 71.55
C SER A 771 6.21 -3.48 71.44
N GLY A 772 6.04 -4.81 71.54
CA GLY A 772 7.12 -5.78 71.35
C GLY A 772 7.51 -6.00 69.88
N GLY A 773 6.79 -5.46 68.89
CA GLY A 773 6.99 -5.69 67.46
C GLY A 773 6.44 -7.03 66.97
N THR A 774 6.65 -7.36 65.69
CA THR A 774 6.11 -8.58 65.06
C THR A 774 6.79 -9.87 65.55
N LEU A 775 6.12 -11.00 65.39
CA LEU A 775 6.67 -12.33 65.65
C LEU A 775 6.68 -13.14 64.35
N ASN A 776 7.86 -13.57 63.89
CA ASN A 776 7.94 -14.46 62.73
C ASN A 776 7.56 -15.90 63.12
N TYR A 777 6.88 -16.63 62.24
CA TYR A 777 6.42 -18.01 62.48
C TYR A 777 7.55 -18.98 62.83
N SER A 778 8.76 -18.77 62.29
CA SER A 778 9.94 -19.60 62.65
C SER A 778 10.31 -19.54 64.14
N ALA A 779 9.92 -18.47 64.84
CA ALA A 779 10.09 -18.31 66.28
C ALA A 779 8.89 -18.83 67.09
N PHE A 780 7.88 -19.42 66.44
CA PHE A 780 6.69 -20.01 67.07
C PHE A 780 6.55 -21.52 66.77
N PRO A 781 7.60 -22.35 66.96
CA PRO A 781 7.46 -23.79 66.80
C PRO A 781 6.53 -24.37 67.88
N THR A 782 5.96 -25.55 67.64
CA THR A 782 5.05 -26.24 68.58
C THR A 782 5.62 -26.41 70.00
N THR A 783 6.95 -26.41 70.15
CA THR A 783 7.64 -26.49 71.43
C THR A 783 7.49 -25.25 72.31
N VAL A 784 7.02 -24.10 71.80
CA VAL A 784 6.75 -22.91 72.62
C VAL A 784 5.52 -23.09 73.49
N PHE A 785 4.58 -23.96 73.08
CA PHE A 785 3.37 -24.25 73.83
C PHE A 785 3.71 -25.03 75.11
N ASN A 786 3.50 -24.40 76.26
CA ASN A 786 3.77 -24.95 77.59
C ASN A 786 2.50 -24.89 78.45
N PRO A 787 1.55 -25.82 78.26
CA PRO A 787 0.35 -25.91 79.07
C PRO A 787 0.66 -26.45 80.47
N TYR A 788 -0.11 -26.00 81.45
CA TYR A 788 0.04 -26.40 82.83
C TYR A 788 -1.27 -26.31 83.63
N LEU A 789 -1.35 -27.12 84.67
CA LEU A 789 -2.42 -27.11 85.67
C LEU A 789 -2.06 -26.14 86.80
N ILE A 790 -3.04 -25.35 87.27
CA ILE A 790 -2.95 -24.55 88.51
C ILE A 790 -3.71 -25.33 89.57
N VAL A 791 -3.01 -25.81 90.59
CA VAL A 791 -3.56 -26.80 91.52
C VAL A 791 -4.35 -26.14 92.65
N GLY A 792 -5.60 -26.57 92.82
CA GLY A 792 -6.41 -26.29 94.01
C GLY A 792 -6.52 -24.82 94.39
N GLN A 793 -6.64 -23.92 93.40
CA GLN A 793 -6.68 -22.46 93.57
C GLN A 793 -5.42 -21.84 94.22
N ASP A 794 -4.32 -22.59 94.39
CA ASP A 794 -3.01 -22.05 94.78
C ASP A 794 -2.25 -21.64 93.52
N ARG A 795 -2.24 -20.33 93.21
CA ARG A 795 -1.53 -19.81 92.04
C ARG A 795 -0.05 -20.21 92.04
N GLY A 796 0.61 -20.39 93.17
CA GLY A 796 2.02 -20.80 93.21
C GLY A 796 2.25 -22.27 92.88
N LYS A 797 1.21 -23.09 92.81
CA LYS A 797 1.30 -24.54 92.64
C LYS A 797 0.92 -24.94 91.21
N GLU A 798 1.93 -25.18 90.38
CA GLU A 798 1.76 -25.43 88.95
C GLU A 798 2.30 -26.81 88.56
N VAL A 799 1.58 -27.56 87.73
CA VAL A 799 2.05 -28.83 87.13
C VAL A 799 2.20 -28.66 85.63
N HIS A 800 3.44 -28.70 85.14
CA HIS A 800 3.74 -28.64 83.71
C HIS A 800 4.10 -30.02 83.14
N LEU A 801 4.16 -30.10 81.82
CA LEU A 801 4.77 -31.23 81.12
C LEU A 801 6.23 -31.44 81.56
N LEU A 802 6.69 -32.69 81.51
CA LEU A 802 8.05 -33.07 81.92
C LEU A 802 9.13 -32.17 81.27
N ASN A 803 10.03 -31.67 82.10
CA ASN A 803 11.11 -30.74 81.76
C ASN A 803 10.69 -29.39 81.15
N LYS A 804 9.40 -29.04 81.16
CA LYS A 804 9.00 -27.66 80.88
C LYS A 804 9.41 -26.75 82.02
N VAL A 805 9.83 -25.54 81.64
CA VAL A 805 10.22 -24.53 82.61
C VAL A 805 8.96 -24.04 83.32
N PRO A 806 8.94 -24.01 84.66
CA PRO A 806 7.81 -23.49 85.41
C PRO A 806 7.64 -21.99 85.16
N THR A 807 6.47 -21.43 85.47
CA THR A 807 6.29 -19.99 85.26
C THR A 807 7.03 -19.18 86.32
N ALA A 808 7.17 -17.87 86.07
CA ALA A 808 7.74 -16.94 87.05
C ALA A 808 7.00 -16.87 88.40
N LYS A 809 5.76 -17.40 88.49
CA LYS A 809 4.96 -17.41 89.72
C LYS A 809 5.01 -18.72 90.49
N VAL A 810 5.72 -19.73 89.99
CA VAL A 810 5.84 -21.01 90.71
C VAL A 810 6.43 -20.79 92.11
N ASN A 811 5.83 -21.43 93.10
CA ASN A 811 6.39 -21.51 94.44
C ASN A 811 7.47 -22.62 94.45
N ASN A 812 8.73 -22.20 94.35
CA ASN A 812 9.87 -23.11 94.29
C ASN A 812 10.03 -24.04 95.51
N THR A 813 9.30 -23.81 96.61
CA THR A 813 9.37 -24.67 97.81
C THR A 813 8.74 -26.05 97.63
N TYR A 814 7.90 -26.23 96.59
CA TYR A 814 7.33 -27.52 96.21
C TYR A 814 8.31 -28.44 95.47
N PHE A 815 9.35 -27.89 94.83
CA PHE A 815 10.34 -28.72 94.11
C PHE A 815 11.20 -29.54 95.08
N GLY A 816 11.51 -30.78 94.68
CA GLY A 816 12.31 -31.73 95.45
C GLY A 816 11.62 -32.28 96.70
N LYS A 817 10.28 -32.15 96.79
CA LYS A 817 9.45 -32.69 97.88
C LYS A 817 8.77 -33.99 97.46
N ASP A 818 8.39 -34.80 98.44
CA ASP A 818 7.65 -36.05 98.25
C ASP A 818 8.23 -36.94 97.13
N ALA A 819 7.51 -37.12 96.02
CA ALA A 819 7.96 -37.91 94.88
C ALA A 819 8.72 -37.08 93.83
N ASP A 820 8.64 -35.75 93.86
CA ASP A 820 9.35 -34.84 92.96
C ASP A 820 10.86 -34.86 93.16
N ARG A 821 11.59 -34.93 92.05
CA ARG A 821 13.06 -34.85 91.98
C ARG A 821 13.51 -33.78 90.99
N SER A 822 12.74 -32.70 90.88
CA SER A 822 13.12 -31.55 90.06
C SER A 822 14.40 -30.92 90.59
N THR A 823 15.43 -30.85 89.75
CA THR A 823 16.74 -30.30 90.10
C THR A 823 17.53 -29.91 88.85
N GLY A 824 18.33 -28.85 88.94
CA GLY A 824 19.31 -28.50 87.90
C GLY A 824 18.76 -28.32 86.49
N GLY A 825 17.55 -27.76 86.34
CA GLY A 825 16.89 -27.55 85.04
C GLY A 825 16.04 -28.73 84.54
N ARG A 826 15.93 -29.81 85.32
CA ARG A 826 14.93 -30.87 85.13
C ARG A 826 13.74 -30.61 86.05
N TYR A 827 12.52 -30.69 85.52
CA TYR A 827 11.30 -30.34 86.25
C TYR A 827 10.19 -31.38 86.05
N TYR A 828 9.33 -31.51 87.05
CA TYR A 828 8.09 -32.30 87.02
C TYR A 828 8.30 -33.78 86.71
N LEU A 829 9.28 -34.37 87.38
CA LEU A 829 9.60 -35.78 87.29
C LEU A 829 9.96 -36.40 88.63
N THR A 830 9.67 -37.69 88.78
CA THR A 830 10.16 -38.50 89.90
C THR A 830 11.61 -38.97 89.68
N GLU A 831 12.18 -39.66 90.67
CA GLU A 831 13.50 -40.30 90.56
C GLU A 831 13.62 -41.24 89.34
N ASN A 832 12.50 -41.84 88.94
CA ASN A 832 12.43 -42.78 87.82
C ASN A 832 11.83 -42.13 86.55
N ASN A 833 11.97 -40.82 86.36
CA ASN A 833 11.47 -40.09 85.18
C ASN A 833 9.94 -40.18 84.94
N LEU A 834 9.15 -40.47 85.98
CA LEU A 834 7.70 -40.50 85.85
C LEU A 834 7.12 -39.07 85.95
N PRO A 835 6.27 -38.63 85.00
CA PRO A 835 5.72 -37.27 84.97
C PRO A 835 4.44 -37.12 85.80
N TRP A 836 3.95 -35.89 85.95
CA TRP A 836 2.58 -35.57 86.42
C TRP A 836 1.69 -35.00 85.31
N ALA A 837 2.23 -34.80 84.10
CA ALA A 837 1.45 -34.37 82.95
C ALA A 837 1.93 -35.05 81.66
N LEU A 838 0.98 -35.37 80.77
CA LEU A 838 1.21 -36.01 79.48
C LEU A 838 0.66 -35.16 78.35
N ASN A 839 1.36 -35.19 77.21
CA ASN A 839 0.89 -34.61 75.96
C ASN A 839 1.02 -35.67 74.86
N ILE A 840 -0.13 -36.09 74.32
CA ILE A 840 -0.22 -37.04 73.23
C ILE A 840 -0.80 -36.29 72.04
N ASN A 841 -0.12 -36.30 70.90
CA ASN A 841 -0.51 -35.52 69.72
C ASN A 841 -1.73 -36.07 68.96
N THR A 842 -2.47 -36.99 69.56
CA THR A 842 -3.73 -37.54 69.06
C THR A 842 -4.68 -37.77 70.22
N SER A 843 -5.98 -37.72 69.97
CA SER A 843 -7.00 -37.97 70.98
C SER A 843 -6.97 -39.42 71.41
N VAL A 844 -6.81 -39.66 72.71
CA VAL A 844 -6.75 -41.02 73.28
C VAL A 844 -7.73 -41.17 74.45
N PRO A 845 -8.20 -42.39 74.77
CA PRO A 845 -8.98 -42.62 75.97
C PRO A 845 -8.15 -42.38 77.25
N PHE A 846 -8.79 -42.03 78.36
CA PHE A 846 -8.15 -41.80 79.66
C PHE A 846 -8.50 -42.93 80.64
N ALA A 847 -7.73 -43.09 81.72
CA ALA A 847 -7.99 -44.15 82.70
C ALA A 847 -9.24 -43.81 83.53
N LYS A 848 -9.91 -44.85 84.03
CA LYS A 848 -10.99 -44.69 85.02
C LYS A 848 -10.41 -44.18 86.33
N GLU A 849 -11.27 -43.54 87.12
CA GLU A 849 -10.97 -43.08 88.48
C GLU A 849 -10.23 -44.15 89.31
N ARG A 850 -9.10 -43.76 89.91
CA ARG A 850 -8.19 -44.58 90.76
C ARG A 850 -7.52 -45.76 90.07
N VAL A 851 -7.65 -45.90 88.76
CA VAL A 851 -6.93 -46.92 88.01
C VAL A 851 -5.60 -46.35 87.58
N ASP A 852 -4.55 -46.69 88.33
CA ASP A 852 -3.16 -46.34 88.01
C ASP A 852 -2.91 -46.49 86.50
N PHE A 853 -2.42 -45.42 85.88
CA PHE A 853 -2.32 -45.27 84.45
C PHE A 853 -1.43 -46.34 83.81
N SER A 854 -0.43 -46.86 84.54
CA SER A 854 0.41 -47.98 84.08
C SER A 854 -0.37 -49.27 83.87
N GLN A 855 -1.51 -49.43 84.55
CA GLN A 855 -2.40 -50.56 84.37
C GLN A 855 -3.33 -50.41 83.18
N ALA A 856 -3.66 -49.18 82.79
CA ALA A 856 -4.47 -48.88 81.62
C ALA A 856 -3.62 -48.81 80.34
N TYR A 857 -2.41 -48.28 80.44
CA TYR A 857 -1.41 -48.15 79.39
C TYR A 857 -0.14 -48.94 79.75
N LEU A 858 -0.13 -50.20 79.33
CA LEU A 858 0.78 -51.26 79.79
C LEU A 858 2.26 -51.05 79.44
N LYS A 859 2.57 -50.08 78.57
CA LYS A 859 3.93 -49.74 78.11
C LYS A 859 4.39 -48.34 78.51
N PHE A 860 3.56 -47.63 79.28
CA PHE A 860 3.82 -46.25 79.69
C PHE A 860 5.08 -46.11 80.57
N ILE A 861 5.23 -46.95 81.60
CA ILE A 861 6.35 -46.87 82.54
C ILE A 861 7.69 -47.08 81.83
N ASP A 862 7.79 -48.12 80.98
CA ASP A 862 9.01 -48.38 80.19
C ASP A 862 9.36 -47.18 79.30
N TRP A 863 8.35 -46.59 78.64
CA TRP A 863 8.53 -45.40 77.81
C TRP A 863 9.06 -44.22 78.64
N ALA A 864 8.40 -43.89 79.76
CA ALA A 864 8.75 -42.76 80.62
C ALA A 864 10.16 -42.91 81.22
N GLN A 865 10.46 -44.07 81.81
CA GLN A 865 11.76 -44.37 82.42
C GLN A 865 12.91 -44.30 81.42
N SER A 866 12.67 -44.72 80.17
CA SER A 866 13.65 -44.66 79.08
C SER A 866 13.87 -43.26 78.49
N GLY A 867 13.18 -42.23 79.00
CA GLY A 867 13.21 -40.88 78.43
C GLY A 867 12.59 -40.80 77.03
N GLY A 868 11.64 -41.68 76.73
CA GLY A 868 10.97 -41.77 75.44
C GLY A 868 11.72 -42.52 74.34
N SER A 869 12.85 -43.15 74.64
CA SER A 869 13.65 -43.92 73.66
C SER A 869 13.10 -45.32 73.36
N SER A 870 12.26 -45.87 74.23
CA SER A 870 11.59 -47.17 74.06
C SER A 870 10.08 -47.01 74.02
N ASN A 871 9.36 -47.96 73.38
CA ASN A 871 7.90 -48.01 73.35
C ASN A 871 7.21 -46.71 72.87
N ALA A 872 7.76 -46.01 71.87
CA ALA A 872 7.27 -44.70 71.41
C ALA A 872 5.77 -44.67 71.00
N THR A 873 5.18 -45.83 70.70
CA THR A 873 3.77 -45.98 70.34
C THR A 873 2.93 -46.61 71.46
N TRP A 874 3.38 -46.57 72.71
CA TRP A 874 2.71 -47.14 73.90
C TRP A 874 1.25 -46.71 74.03
N TYR A 875 0.95 -45.52 73.54
CA TYR A 875 -0.38 -44.96 73.58
C TYR A 875 -1.25 -45.42 72.42
N LEU A 876 -0.84 -46.20 71.42
CA LEU A 876 -1.73 -46.63 70.31
C LEU A 876 -2.62 -47.82 70.71
N ASN A 877 -3.77 -47.98 70.05
CA ASN A 877 -4.65 -49.15 70.20
C ASN A 877 -4.11 -50.39 69.47
N THR A 878 -2.92 -50.83 69.89
CA THR A 878 -2.27 -52.05 69.41
C THR A 878 -2.30 -53.10 70.52
N SER A 879 -2.42 -54.38 70.15
CA SER A 879 -2.43 -55.48 71.13
C SER A 879 -1.22 -55.39 72.08
N GLY A 880 -1.48 -55.43 73.39
CA GLY A 880 -0.45 -55.36 74.44
C GLY A 880 -0.03 -53.95 74.87
N ASN A 881 -0.56 -52.89 74.26
CA ASN A 881 -0.26 -51.50 74.65
C ASN A 881 -1.25 -50.93 75.67
N ARG A 882 -2.52 -51.34 75.60
CA ARG A 882 -3.61 -50.80 76.40
C ARG A 882 -4.51 -51.91 76.96
N ASP A 883 -5.08 -51.69 78.13
CA ASP A 883 -6.21 -52.47 78.67
C ASP A 883 -7.50 -51.65 78.54
N ALA A 884 -8.31 -51.98 77.53
CA ALA A 884 -9.56 -51.26 77.24
C ALA A 884 -10.58 -51.34 78.39
N SER A 885 -10.51 -52.35 79.26
CA SER A 885 -11.42 -52.48 80.41
C SER A 885 -11.16 -51.44 81.50
N LYS A 886 -10.00 -50.77 81.46
CA LYS A 886 -9.54 -49.76 82.41
C LYS A 886 -9.62 -48.33 81.87
N LEU A 887 -10.10 -48.19 80.64
CA LEU A 887 -10.12 -46.93 79.89
C LEU A 887 -11.53 -46.43 79.66
N ILE A 888 -11.66 -45.11 79.50
CA ILE A 888 -12.87 -44.41 79.06
C ILE A 888 -12.62 -43.82 77.69
N ALA A 889 -13.32 -44.33 76.69
CA ALA A 889 -13.34 -43.83 75.32
C ALA A 889 -14.65 -43.07 75.10
N ARG A 890 -14.75 -41.87 75.68
CA ARG A 890 -15.88 -40.95 75.53
C ARG A 890 -15.41 -39.53 75.27
#